data_AF-A0A3R6CWH2-F1
#
_entry.id   AF-A0A3R6CWH2-F1
#
_cell.length_a   1.000
_cell.length_b   1.000
_cell.length_c   1.000
_cell.angle_alpha   90.00
_cell.angle_beta   90.00
_cell.angle_gamma   90.00
#
_symmetry.space_group_name_H-M   'P 1'
#
loop_
_entity.id
_entity.type
_entity.pdbx_description
1 polymer ?
#
loop_
_entity_poly.entity_id
_entity_poly.type
_entity_poly.pdbx_seq_one_letter_code
_entity_poly.pdbx_strand_id
1 'polypeptide(L)'
;MKESEEMSTKSRNAGAYSVQKRFVCAVLVCAVVLSTFFSGNMSVLAQNAQERQEGSQDSLASNSDADKSGICQEDDGYRFYICGTAVTTPGWTSSDGYEVYVDRDGYVAKVYNLQDNKLELYSGTTITTAANTECVLSDGYNYLFNIDGVKVTDPGWKLAGNSKYYLDQNGQLTEKYTRSGDIIKLYGDSTGSGNWQMYTSTWRNADGMRFYVDKNGTCIKSYSEKLRRMKLLKNGRLVLASNQVVTMNDGMEYYFNAKGIRVKKAGWYSTNNGMNVCTDSQSKVIGKINKSGGVYRFYKLNSNGTQWVIQKNMWKSVGSKLYYFSGNGKAKVVYNSSIKTLYRYSAKSKRYIPVKNEVNRLNGKYYYFYNSKGVRSTSKGWKKASSHTYYYVGSKGCMTSKYVVSGATRKLYDYSYSAKKWVAQKNKWRVVGRQKCYFNSKGIATVQFVTASQKGYVLSKGKWVLVKRSIKRIGGSNFYFDSKGVRVKKAGVYKTANGYLAYVNRKGVVYKREYNLEVKRYYTIDLGNGRSTKVYGYYDLGAAKRLMAEVNAHRNENGLSSLTESASMTETATTRAKEISNTYGHYRPNGTLCINSMYELFGENLACGFSEEDLVFRAWTKSTAHDRNMLDTSYKTMGAAVFIALDRDKEGFKRYYVLTFGK
;
A
#
# COMPACT_ATOMS: atom_id res chain seq x y z
N MET A 1 57.11 -6.51 16.01
CA MET A 1 57.04 -6.67 17.48
C MET A 1 55.63 -7.19 17.79
N LYS A 2 55.56 -8.50 18.09
CA LYS A 2 54.52 -9.33 18.74
C LYS A 2 53.03 -9.02 18.45
N GLU A 3 52.30 -9.89 17.75
CA GLU A 3 51.65 -11.13 18.27
C GLU A 3 50.65 -10.87 19.40
N SER A 4 49.35 -11.09 19.12
CA SER A 4 48.41 -11.82 19.98
C SER A 4 47.04 -11.99 19.29
N GLU A 5 46.72 -13.26 18.97
CA GLU A 5 45.40 -13.96 19.06
C GLU A 5 44.19 -13.33 18.31
N GLU A 6 43.61 -13.90 17.25
CA GLU A 6 43.06 -15.25 16.98
C GLU A 6 41.91 -15.74 17.88
N MET A 7 40.76 -15.94 17.23
CA MET A 7 39.64 -16.86 17.52
C MET A 7 39.00 -16.97 18.91
N SER A 8 37.72 -16.57 19.01
CA SER A 8 36.65 -17.21 19.83
C SER A 8 35.39 -16.32 19.73
N THR A 9 34.15 -16.74 19.45
CA THR A 9 33.52 -18.07 19.37
C THR A 9 32.21 -17.93 18.58
N LYS A 10 31.94 -18.93 17.72
CA LYS A 10 30.59 -19.32 17.32
C LYS A 10 29.82 -19.80 18.56
N SER A 11 28.67 -19.21 18.87
CA SER A 11 27.43 -19.96 19.17
C SER A 11 26.33 -18.98 19.61
N ARG A 12 25.17 -19.10 18.97
CA ARG A 12 23.82 -19.01 19.59
C ARG A 12 22.80 -19.11 18.46
N ASN A 13 22.66 -20.34 17.97
CA ASN A 13 21.46 -20.85 17.32
C ASN A 13 21.19 -22.20 17.97
N ALA A 14 20.23 -22.24 18.88
CA ALA A 14 19.40 -23.40 19.24
C ALA A 14 18.65 -23.08 20.54
N GLY A 15 17.34 -23.33 20.57
CA GLY A 15 16.59 -23.43 21.82
C GLY A 15 15.19 -22.82 21.78
N ALA A 16 14.25 -23.48 21.08
CA ALA A 16 12.87 -23.66 21.56
C ALA A 16 12.08 -24.57 20.60
N TYR A 17 12.46 -25.84 20.54
CA TYR A 17 11.58 -26.95 20.18
C TYR A 17 11.82 -28.08 21.18
N SER A 18 10.71 -28.70 21.62
CA SER A 18 10.54 -29.92 22.43
C SER A 18 11.11 -29.95 23.85
N VAL A 19 10.22 -30.03 24.85
CA VAL A 19 10.15 -31.18 25.77
C VAL A 19 8.68 -31.49 26.09
N GLN A 20 8.33 -32.76 25.94
CA GLN A 20 7.08 -33.42 26.27
C GLN A 20 7.33 -34.35 27.48
N LYS A 21 6.25 -34.67 28.22
CA LYS A 21 6.07 -35.76 29.24
C LYS A 21 6.47 -35.41 30.69
N ARG A 22 5.76 -35.78 31.76
CA ARG A 22 4.54 -36.58 32.07
C ARG A 22 4.17 -36.25 33.54
N PHE A 23 2.90 -36.20 33.98
CA PHE A 23 2.13 -37.26 34.69
C PHE A 23 0.62 -36.81 34.64
N VAL A 24 -0.34 -37.52 34.02
CA VAL A 24 -1.16 -38.69 34.50
C VAL A 24 -1.96 -38.30 35.77
N CYS A 25 -3.30 -38.37 35.91
CA CYS A 25 -4.34 -39.25 35.36
C CYS A 25 -5.75 -38.61 35.53
N ALA A 26 -6.67 -38.77 34.57
CA ALA A 26 -8.11 -38.99 34.81
C ALA A 26 -8.76 -39.46 33.50
N VAL A 27 -9.42 -40.61 33.59
CA VAL A 27 -9.86 -41.48 32.49
C VAL A 27 -11.37 -41.34 32.24
N LEU A 28 -11.77 -41.69 31.01
CA LEU A 28 -13.11 -42.04 30.47
C LEU A 28 -13.87 -40.97 29.67
N VAL A 29 -14.43 -41.24 28.48
CA VAL A 29 -14.23 -42.26 27.43
C VAL A 29 -14.77 -41.60 26.15
N CYS A 30 -14.07 -41.74 25.01
CA CYS A 30 -14.59 -41.40 23.68
C CYS A 30 -15.27 -42.63 23.05
N ALA A 31 -16.48 -42.45 22.53
CA ALA A 31 -17.04 -43.30 21.49
C ALA A 31 -17.19 -42.47 20.20
N VAL A 32 -16.19 -42.57 19.32
CA VAL A 32 -16.34 -42.27 17.90
C VAL A 32 -16.77 -43.57 17.24
N VAL A 33 -17.98 -43.61 16.70
CA VAL A 33 -18.36 -44.61 15.71
C VAL A 33 -18.64 -43.88 14.41
N LEU A 34 -17.71 -44.03 13.46
CA LEU A 34 -18.03 -43.91 12.04
C LEU A 34 -19.01 -45.03 11.71
N SER A 35 -20.20 -44.70 11.22
CA SER A 35 -21.00 -45.64 10.43
C SER A 35 -21.17 -45.08 9.02
N THR A 36 -20.44 -45.70 8.11
CA THR A 36 -20.75 -45.74 6.68
C THR A 36 -22.06 -46.52 6.50
N PHE A 37 -23.12 -45.88 6.01
CA PHE A 37 -24.33 -46.59 5.59
C PHE A 37 -24.11 -47.15 4.18
N PHE A 38 -23.95 -48.47 4.10
CA PHE A 38 -24.27 -49.23 2.89
C PHE A 38 -25.79 -49.25 2.74
N SER A 39 -26.27 -48.96 1.54
CA SER A 39 -27.61 -49.27 1.09
C SER A 39 -27.76 -50.78 0.94
N GLY A 40 -28.70 -51.38 1.66
CA GLY A 40 -29.08 -52.77 1.48
C GLY A 40 -30.54 -52.95 1.87
N ASN A 41 -31.39 -53.23 0.88
CA ASN A 41 -32.65 -53.91 1.09
C ASN A 41 -32.35 -55.31 1.64
N MET A 42 -33.02 -55.75 2.70
CA MET A 42 -33.27 -57.18 2.92
C MET A 42 -34.64 -57.41 3.55
N SER A 43 -35.35 -58.32 2.91
CA SER A 43 -36.57 -59.02 3.30
C SER A 43 -36.26 -60.20 4.24
N VAL A 44 -37.12 -60.38 5.25
CA VAL A 44 -37.66 -61.64 5.86
C VAL A 44 -36.67 -62.65 6.48
N LEU A 45 -36.90 -63.03 7.75
CA LEU A 45 -37.30 -64.39 8.19
C LEU A 45 -37.35 -64.51 9.73
N ALA A 46 -38.27 -65.37 10.17
CA ALA A 46 -38.71 -65.65 11.53
C ALA A 46 -37.84 -66.69 12.29
N GLN A 47 -38.35 -67.09 13.48
CA GLN A 47 -37.93 -68.17 14.42
C GLN A 47 -36.95 -67.73 15.52
N ASN A 48 -37.05 -68.10 16.80
CA ASN A 48 -37.89 -69.01 17.61
C ASN A 48 -37.73 -68.54 19.09
N ALA A 49 -38.78 -68.46 19.92
CA ALA A 49 -39.36 -69.47 20.82
C ALA A 49 -38.77 -69.51 22.26
N GLN A 50 -39.63 -69.92 23.21
CA GLN A 50 -39.43 -70.29 24.62
C GLN A 50 -39.48 -69.15 25.66
N GLU A 51 -40.26 -69.16 26.74
CA GLU A 51 -41.22 -70.11 27.33
C GLU A 51 -42.08 -69.32 28.35
N ARG A 52 -43.40 -69.57 28.43
CA ARG A 52 -44.23 -69.14 29.56
C ARG A 52 -45.06 -70.34 30.03
N GLN A 53 -44.99 -70.58 31.33
CA GLN A 53 -45.56 -71.71 32.05
C GLN A 53 -47.08 -71.55 32.26
N GLU A 54 -47.74 -72.70 32.37
CA GLU A 54 -49.17 -72.98 32.37
C GLU A 54 -50.00 -72.47 33.57
N GLY A 55 -51.32 -72.42 33.34
CA GLY A 55 -52.42 -72.35 34.30
C GLY A 55 -53.49 -71.38 33.77
N SER A 56 -54.72 -71.73 33.43
CA SER A 56 -55.57 -72.89 33.70
C SER A 56 -56.57 -73.06 32.55
N GLN A 57 -56.84 -74.29 32.13
CA GLN A 57 -57.97 -74.63 31.27
C GLN A 57 -59.28 -74.38 32.04
N ASP A 58 -60.17 -73.60 31.46
CA ASP A 58 -61.60 -73.86 31.54
C ASP A 58 -62.18 -73.86 30.12
N SER A 59 -62.95 -74.90 29.85
CA SER A 59 -63.58 -75.26 28.59
C SER A 59 -64.62 -74.23 28.13
N LEU A 60 -64.60 -73.84 26.86
CA LEU A 60 -65.73 -73.15 26.22
C LEU A 60 -66.16 -73.90 24.95
N ALA A 61 -67.48 -74.12 24.89
CA ALA A 61 -68.21 -74.85 23.87
C ALA A 61 -68.18 -74.17 22.49
N SER A 62 -68.40 -74.97 21.45
CA SER A 62 -68.57 -74.53 20.06
C SER A 62 -69.88 -73.73 19.92
N ASN A 63 -69.77 -72.41 19.87
CA ASN A 63 -70.87 -71.53 19.51
C ASN A 63 -71.17 -71.61 18.01
N SER A 64 -72.45 -71.62 17.65
CA SER A 64 -72.92 -71.40 16.28
C SER A 64 -72.61 -69.96 15.84
N ASP A 65 -72.54 -69.67 14.53
CA ASP A 65 -72.30 -68.30 14.03
C ASP A 65 -73.31 -67.27 14.60
N ALA A 66 -74.47 -67.71 15.10
CA ALA A 66 -75.49 -66.87 15.72
C ALA A 66 -75.06 -66.23 17.07
N ASP A 67 -74.04 -66.78 17.76
CA ASP A 67 -73.59 -66.28 19.07
C ASP A 67 -72.30 -65.44 18.98
N LYS A 68 -71.74 -65.24 17.77
CA LYS A 68 -70.56 -64.40 17.56
C LYS A 68 -70.90 -62.92 17.77
N SER A 69 -70.17 -62.25 18.67
CA SER A 69 -70.28 -60.82 18.93
C SER A 69 -68.91 -60.26 19.31
N GLY A 70 -68.62 -59.03 18.88
CA GLY A 70 -67.32 -58.40 19.13
C GLY A 70 -66.24 -58.83 18.13
N ILE A 71 -64.97 -58.73 18.54
CA ILE A 71 -63.82 -59.09 17.70
C ILE A 71 -63.54 -60.59 17.87
N CYS A 72 -63.66 -61.35 16.79
CA CYS A 72 -63.40 -62.80 16.77
C CYS A 72 -62.18 -63.10 15.89
N GLN A 73 -61.32 -64.00 16.36
CA GLN A 73 -60.19 -64.51 15.57
C GLN A 73 -60.67 -65.60 14.61
N GLU A 74 -60.23 -65.52 13.35
CA GLU A 74 -60.41 -66.52 12.29
C GLU A 74 -59.03 -66.99 11.78
N ASP A 75 -59.01 -68.00 10.91
CA ASP A 75 -57.78 -68.62 10.42
C ASP A 75 -56.86 -67.63 9.67
N ASP A 76 -57.43 -66.61 9.04
CA ASP A 76 -56.74 -65.64 8.19
C ASP A 76 -56.71 -64.20 8.76
N GLY A 77 -57.37 -63.95 9.89
CA GLY A 77 -57.42 -62.62 10.49
C GLY A 77 -58.40 -62.48 11.64
N TYR A 78 -58.80 -61.24 11.92
CA TYR A 78 -59.84 -60.95 12.92
C TYR A 78 -61.04 -60.30 12.23
N ARG A 79 -62.26 -60.72 12.56
CA ARG A 79 -63.51 -60.12 12.07
C ARG A 79 -64.30 -59.53 13.23
N PHE A 80 -65.13 -58.52 12.93
CA PHE A 80 -66.01 -57.90 13.91
C PHE A 80 -67.46 -58.30 13.66
N TYR A 81 -68.12 -58.87 14.66
CA TYR A 81 -69.49 -59.38 14.58
C TYR A 81 -70.45 -58.54 15.44
N ILE A 82 -71.63 -58.24 14.89
CA ILE A 82 -72.76 -57.65 15.63
C ILE A 82 -73.93 -58.63 15.54
N CYS A 83 -74.34 -59.21 16.67
CA CYS A 83 -75.45 -60.17 16.74
C CYS A 83 -75.35 -61.31 15.70
N GLY A 84 -74.19 -61.95 15.60
CA GLY A 84 -73.93 -63.05 14.66
C GLY A 84 -73.65 -62.63 13.21
N THR A 85 -73.74 -61.33 12.87
CA THR A 85 -73.45 -60.84 11.51
C THR A 85 -72.09 -60.15 11.44
N ALA A 86 -71.23 -60.60 10.54
CA ALA A 86 -69.93 -59.96 10.29
C ALA A 86 -70.13 -58.58 9.66
N VAL A 87 -69.49 -57.56 10.23
CA VAL A 87 -69.41 -56.22 9.65
C VAL A 87 -68.40 -56.26 8.50
N THR A 88 -68.88 -56.08 7.27
CA THR A 88 -68.05 -56.11 6.05
C THR A 88 -67.92 -54.74 5.37
N THR A 89 -68.67 -53.73 5.84
CA THR A 89 -68.58 -52.36 5.34
C THR A 89 -67.29 -51.70 5.85
N PRO A 90 -66.41 -51.20 4.97
CA PRO A 90 -65.14 -50.61 5.41
C PRO A 90 -65.37 -49.29 6.15
N GLY A 91 -64.73 -49.12 7.31
CA GLY A 91 -64.85 -47.91 8.11
C GLY A 91 -64.78 -48.17 9.62
N TRP A 92 -64.89 -47.10 10.39
CA TRP A 92 -65.02 -47.16 11.84
C TRP A 92 -66.43 -47.56 12.23
N THR A 93 -66.54 -48.51 13.15
CA THR A 93 -67.79 -48.89 13.83
C THR A 93 -67.56 -48.90 15.34
N SER A 94 -68.60 -48.63 16.12
CA SER A 94 -68.51 -48.50 17.58
C SER A 94 -69.01 -49.76 18.27
N SER A 95 -68.33 -50.14 19.34
CA SER A 95 -68.71 -51.21 20.26
C SER A 95 -68.52 -50.73 21.69
N ASP A 96 -69.15 -51.37 22.67
CA ASP A 96 -69.03 -50.96 24.07
C ASP A 96 -67.56 -51.02 24.53
N GLY A 97 -66.97 -49.83 24.76
CA GLY A 97 -65.59 -49.67 25.23
C GLY A 97 -64.52 -49.53 24.14
N TYR A 98 -64.82 -49.79 22.86
CA TYR A 98 -63.84 -49.75 21.77
C TYR A 98 -64.42 -49.22 20.45
N GLU A 99 -63.59 -48.57 19.65
CA GLU A 99 -63.87 -48.30 18.23
C GLU A 99 -63.07 -49.27 17.36
N VAL A 100 -63.73 -49.86 16.36
CA VAL A 100 -63.15 -50.89 15.51
C VAL A 100 -63.16 -50.40 14.07
N TYR A 101 -61.99 -50.39 13.42
CA TYR A 101 -61.88 -50.09 11.99
C TYR A 101 -61.83 -51.39 11.19
N VAL A 102 -62.85 -51.58 10.35
CA VAL A 102 -62.93 -52.68 9.38
C VAL A 102 -62.36 -52.20 8.04
N ASP A 103 -61.46 -52.98 7.45
CA ASP A 103 -60.84 -52.67 6.16
C ASP A 103 -61.72 -53.06 4.96
N ARG A 104 -61.16 -52.98 3.75
CA ARG A 104 -61.90 -53.23 2.50
C ARG A 104 -62.26 -54.70 2.29
N ASP A 105 -61.56 -55.60 2.95
CA ASP A 105 -61.73 -57.04 2.82
C ASP A 105 -62.62 -57.60 3.95
N GLY A 106 -63.10 -56.72 4.85
CA GLY A 106 -64.00 -57.06 5.95
C GLY A 106 -63.28 -57.52 7.22
N TYR A 107 -61.96 -57.30 7.33
CA TYR A 107 -61.17 -57.64 8.51
C TYR A 107 -60.96 -56.43 9.42
N VAL A 108 -60.82 -56.69 10.72
CA VAL A 108 -60.40 -55.70 11.70
C VAL A 108 -58.95 -55.33 11.42
N ALA A 109 -58.69 -54.05 11.16
CA ALA A 109 -57.35 -53.53 10.95
C ALA A 109 -56.86 -52.63 12.09
N LYS A 110 -57.79 -51.99 12.84
CA LYS A 110 -57.45 -51.13 13.97
C LYS A 110 -58.50 -51.22 15.06
N VAL A 111 -58.05 -51.18 16.31
CA VAL A 111 -58.94 -51.13 17.49
C VAL A 111 -58.45 -50.03 18.42
N TYR A 112 -59.32 -49.06 18.72
CA TYR A 112 -59.07 -47.98 19.65
C TYR A 112 -59.84 -48.20 20.94
N ASN A 113 -59.13 -48.47 22.04
CA ASN A 113 -59.70 -48.62 23.37
C ASN A 113 -60.02 -47.23 23.95
N LEU A 114 -61.29 -46.98 24.25
CA LEU A 114 -61.78 -45.69 24.76
C LEU A 114 -61.38 -45.44 26.22
N GLN A 115 -61.19 -46.49 27.01
CA GLN A 115 -60.82 -46.40 28.43
C GLN A 115 -59.33 -46.06 28.60
N ASP A 116 -58.47 -46.78 27.89
CA ASP A 116 -57.01 -46.64 28.00
C ASP A 116 -56.41 -45.68 26.96
N ASN A 117 -57.25 -45.14 26.05
CA ASN A 117 -56.85 -44.31 24.91
C ASN A 117 -55.75 -44.96 24.06
N LYS A 118 -55.81 -46.28 23.90
CA LYS A 118 -54.76 -47.07 23.23
C LYS A 118 -55.23 -47.57 21.88
N LEU A 119 -54.38 -47.45 20.86
CA LEU A 119 -54.61 -47.96 19.52
C LEU A 119 -53.75 -49.20 19.25
N GLU A 120 -54.41 -50.24 18.76
CA GLU A 120 -53.81 -51.49 18.33
C GLU A 120 -54.07 -51.70 16.83
N LEU A 121 -53.07 -52.26 16.16
CA LEU A 121 -53.06 -52.53 14.72
C LEU A 121 -53.09 -54.03 14.49
N TYR A 122 -54.02 -54.46 13.66
CA TYR A 122 -54.29 -55.85 13.34
C TYR A 122 -53.84 -56.11 11.91
N SER A 123 -53.05 -57.18 11.71
CA SER A 123 -52.59 -57.60 10.38
C SER A 123 -52.48 -59.12 10.34
N GLY A 124 -53.39 -59.75 9.59
CA GLY A 124 -53.63 -61.19 9.71
C GLY A 124 -53.95 -61.56 11.17
N THR A 125 -53.28 -62.57 11.69
CA THR A 125 -53.42 -63.00 13.09
C THR A 125 -52.54 -62.23 14.08
N THR A 126 -51.75 -61.26 13.61
CA THR A 126 -50.80 -60.50 14.45
C THR A 126 -51.43 -59.20 14.93
N ILE A 127 -51.34 -58.94 16.23
CA ILE A 127 -51.72 -57.68 16.87
C ILE A 127 -50.45 -56.96 17.29
N THR A 128 -50.33 -55.68 16.93
CA THR A 128 -49.22 -54.81 17.33
C THR A 128 -49.74 -53.52 17.92
N THR A 129 -48.99 -52.94 18.84
CA THR A 129 -49.27 -51.60 19.35
C THR A 129 -48.99 -50.56 18.27
N ALA A 130 -49.83 -49.53 18.14
CA ALA A 130 -49.65 -48.43 17.19
C ALA A 130 -48.53 -47.46 17.59
N ALA A 131 -47.33 -48.00 17.80
CA ALA A 131 -46.19 -47.26 18.32
C ALA A 131 -45.74 -46.16 17.35
N ASN A 132 -45.63 -44.91 17.85
CA ASN A 132 -45.17 -43.74 17.08
C ASN A 132 -45.94 -43.50 15.76
N THR A 133 -47.21 -43.87 15.73
CA THR A 133 -48.06 -43.82 14.53
C THR A 133 -49.04 -42.66 14.60
N GLU A 134 -49.34 -42.05 13.45
CA GLU A 134 -50.51 -41.17 13.32
C GLU A 134 -51.70 -41.97 12.78
N CYS A 135 -52.91 -41.72 13.28
CA CYS A 135 -54.12 -42.37 12.78
C CYS A 135 -55.35 -41.46 12.85
N VAL A 136 -56.15 -41.48 11.80
CA VAL A 136 -57.48 -40.89 11.76
C VAL A 136 -58.46 -41.80 12.50
N LEU A 137 -59.12 -41.29 13.54
CA LEU A 137 -60.12 -42.02 14.33
C LEU A 137 -61.53 -41.84 13.74
N SER A 138 -62.54 -42.41 14.43
CA SER A 138 -63.94 -42.42 13.99
C SER A 138 -64.54 -41.01 13.80
N ASP A 139 -64.06 -40.04 14.58
CA ASP A 139 -64.44 -38.63 14.54
C ASP A 139 -63.91 -37.88 13.30
N GLY A 140 -63.14 -38.56 12.46
CA GLY A 140 -62.58 -38.00 11.23
C GLY A 140 -61.32 -37.16 11.43
N TYR A 141 -60.78 -37.09 12.65
CA TYR A 141 -59.56 -36.34 12.98
C TYR A 141 -58.36 -37.26 13.16
N ASN A 142 -57.19 -36.74 12.81
CA ASN A 142 -55.91 -37.43 12.86
C ASN A 142 -55.22 -37.18 14.20
N TYR A 143 -54.80 -38.24 14.87
CA TYR A 143 -54.17 -38.20 16.18
C TYR A 143 -52.82 -38.90 16.18
N LEU A 144 -51.95 -38.50 17.12
CA LEU A 144 -50.65 -39.14 17.32
C LEU A 144 -50.73 -40.15 18.45
N PHE A 145 -50.10 -41.31 18.27
CA PHE A 145 -49.93 -42.34 19.27
C PHE A 145 -48.46 -42.48 19.66
N ASN A 146 -48.18 -42.55 20.96
CA ASN A 146 -46.81 -42.65 21.48
C ASN A 146 -46.21 -44.04 21.27
N ILE A 147 -45.05 -44.33 21.86
CA ILE A 147 -44.37 -45.64 21.69
C ILE A 147 -45.19 -46.82 22.25
N ASP A 148 -46.05 -46.56 23.23
CA ASP A 148 -46.93 -47.55 23.87
C ASP A 148 -48.31 -47.61 23.20
N GLY A 149 -48.49 -46.90 22.07
CA GLY A 149 -49.73 -46.83 21.31
C GLY A 149 -50.83 -46.04 22.02
N VAL A 150 -50.50 -45.22 23.02
CA VAL A 150 -51.45 -44.36 23.74
C VAL A 150 -51.56 -43.02 23.02
N LYS A 151 -52.79 -42.53 22.87
CA LYS A 151 -53.11 -41.25 22.22
C LYS A 151 -52.44 -40.10 22.96
N VAL A 152 -51.67 -39.30 22.23
CA VAL A 152 -51.02 -38.10 22.75
C VAL A 152 -52.02 -36.95 22.72
N THR A 153 -52.23 -36.30 23.85
CA THR A 153 -53.21 -35.20 23.99
C THR A 153 -52.55 -33.84 24.22
N ASP A 154 -51.29 -33.82 24.66
CA ASP A 154 -50.60 -32.57 24.97
C ASP A 154 -50.29 -31.74 23.72
N PRO A 155 -50.78 -30.48 23.61
CA PRO A 155 -50.55 -29.63 22.45
C PRO A 155 -49.07 -29.38 22.16
N GLY A 156 -48.77 -29.03 20.91
CA GLY A 156 -47.44 -28.64 20.45
C GLY A 156 -46.68 -29.73 19.69
N TRP A 157 -45.39 -29.47 19.43
CA TRP A 157 -44.54 -30.37 18.63
C TRP A 157 -44.11 -31.61 19.42
N LYS A 158 -44.38 -32.79 18.87
CA LYS A 158 -44.02 -34.10 19.43
C LYS A 158 -43.20 -34.90 18.43
N LEU A 159 -42.19 -35.62 18.91
CA LEU A 159 -41.34 -36.50 18.10
C LEU A 159 -41.96 -37.89 18.08
N ALA A 160 -42.13 -38.46 16.88
CA ALA A 160 -42.56 -39.83 16.69
C ALA A 160 -41.80 -40.42 15.50
N GLY A 161 -41.01 -41.47 15.76
CA GLY A 161 -40.05 -42.00 14.80
C GLY A 161 -39.06 -40.94 14.32
N ASN A 162 -38.95 -40.76 13.00
CA ASN A 162 -38.06 -39.78 12.35
C ASN A 162 -38.75 -38.45 11.99
N SER A 163 -39.99 -38.26 12.42
CA SER A 163 -40.82 -37.11 12.09
C SER A 163 -41.26 -36.39 13.35
N LYS A 164 -41.63 -35.11 13.21
CA LYS A 164 -42.38 -34.43 14.27
C LYS A 164 -43.74 -34.01 13.77
N TYR A 165 -44.67 -33.98 14.71
CA TYR A 165 -46.07 -33.69 14.50
C TYR A 165 -46.48 -32.57 15.46
N TYR A 166 -47.33 -31.67 15.00
CA TYR A 166 -47.89 -30.60 15.81
C TYR A 166 -49.34 -30.93 16.14
N LEU A 167 -49.60 -31.04 17.45
CA LEU A 167 -50.93 -31.19 18.00
C LEU A 167 -51.50 -29.81 18.31
N ASP A 168 -52.75 -29.56 17.92
CA ASP A 168 -53.48 -28.36 18.30
C ASP A 168 -54.03 -28.44 19.73
N GLN A 169 -54.90 -27.50 20.13
CA GLN A 169 -55.47 -27.47 21.48
C GLN A 169 -56.44 -28.63 21.76
N ASN A 170 -56.95 -29.29 20.72
CA ASN A 170 -57.84 -30.44 20.82
C ASN A 170 -57.07 -31.78 20.73
N GLY A 171 -55.74 -31.73 20.64
CA GLY A 171 -54.90 -32.92 20.44
C GLY A 171 -54.85 -33.41 18.99
N GLN A 172 -55.43 -32.66 18.04
CA GLN A 172 -55.52 -33.06 16.63
C GLN A 172 -54.26 -32.64 15.86
N LEU A 173 -53.86 -33.47 14.89
CA LEU A 173 -52.70 -33.21 14.06
C LEU A 173 -53.00 -32.23 12.94
N THR A 174 -52.29 -31.10 12.93
CA THR A 174 -52.48 -30.02 11.94
C THR A 174 -51.21 -29.68 11.17
N GLU A 175 -50.02 -30.00 11.69
CA GLU A 175 -48.76 -29.88 10.96
C GLU A 175 -47.88 -31.12 11.19
N LYS A 176 -47.09 -31.48 10.17
CA LYS A 176 -45.99 -32.42 10.36
C LYS A 176 -44.77 -31.99 9.57
N TYR A 177 -43.60 -32.32 10.10
CA TYR A 177 -42.38 -32.26 9.31
C TYR A 177 -41.63 -33.57 9.38
N THR A 178 -41.17 -34.02 8.21
CA THR A 178 -40.42 -35.26 8.06
C THR A 178 -38.96 -34.95 7.84
N ARG A 179 -38.09 -35.82 8.34
CA ARG A 179 -36.64 -35.68 8.19
C ARG A 179 -36.04 -36.97 7.63
N SER A 180 -35.37 -36.84 6.48
CA SER A 180 -34.53 -37.88 5.90
C SER A 180 -33.11 -37.34 5.76
N GLY A 181 -32.24 -37.74 6.69
CA GLY A 181 -30.93 -37.10 6.87
C GLY A 181 -31.06 -35.62 7.21
N ASP A 182 -30.59 -34.74 6.33
CA ASP A 182 -30.71 -33.27 6.46
C ASP A 182 -31.81 -32.67 5.56
N ILE A 183 -32.53 -33.51 4.81
CA ILE A 183 -33.67 -33.09 4.00
C ILE A 183 -34.89 -33.03 4.90
N ILE A 184 -35.44 -31.83 5.04
CA ILE A 184 -36.65 -31.56 5.81
C ILE A 184 -37.77 -31.17 4.84
N LYS A 185 -38.94 -31.78 5.01
CA LYS A 185 -40.19 -31.39 4.33
C LYS A 185 -41.23 -31.04 5.37
N LEU A 186 -42.03 -30.01 5.11
CA LEU A 186 -43.10 -29.58 6.02
C LEU A 186 -44.45 -29.69 5.32
N TYR A 187 -45.43 -30.16 6.06
CA TYR A 187 -46.80 -30.39 5.63
C TYR A 187 -47.75 -29.76 6.63
N GLY A 188 -48.93 -29.37 6.16
CA GLY A 188 -50.03 -29.02 7.02
C GLY A 188 -51.34 -29.57 6.51
N ASP A 189 -52.30 -29.63 7.41
CA ASP A 189 -53.65 -30.04 7.15
C ASP A 189 -54.58 -29.07 7.89
N SER A 190 -55.30 -28.25 7.14
CA SER A 190 -56.24 -27.28 7.70
C SER A 190 -57.52 -27.92 8.24
N THR A 191 -57.78 -29.18 7.90
CA THR A 191 -58.98 -29.91 8.30
C THR A 191 -58.75 -30.82 9.50
N GLY A 192 -57.49 -31.14 9.79
CA GLY A 192 -57.11 -32.12 10.82
C GLY A 192 -57.45 -33.57 10.46
N SER A 193 -57.87 -33.86 9.22
CA SER A 193 -58.36 -35.17 8.78
C SER A 193 -57.28 -36.12 8.25
N GLY A 194 -56.01 -35.76 8.34
CA GLY A 194 -54.88 -36.52 7.80
C GLY A 194 -54.59 -36.24 6.31
N ASN A 195 -55.26 -35.24 5.71
CA ASN A 195 -55.10 -34.84 4.32
C ASN A 195 -53.93 -33.87 4.12
N TRP A 196 -52.71 -34.40 4.30
CA TRP A 196 -51.47 -33.62 4.32
C TRP A 196 -51.15 -32.90 3.00
N GLN A 197 -51.05 -31.57 3.07
CA GLN A 197 -50.58 -30.71 1.99
C GLN A 197 -49.16 -30.23 2.24
N MET A 198 -48.27 -30.37 1.24
CA MET A 198 -46.87 -29.96 1.36
C MET A 198 -46.72 -28.44 1.19
N TYR A 199 -45.98 -27.80 2.09
CA TYR A 199 -45.65 -26.39 1.95
C TYR A 199 -44.58 -26.17 0.87
N THR A 200 -44.76 -25.14 0.04
CA THR A 200 -43.79 -24.74 -0.99
C THR A 200 -43.57 -23.22 -1.01
N SER A 201 -42.38 -22.80 -1.43
CA SER A 201 -41.98 -21.39 -1.63
C SER A 201 -42.28 -20.45 -0.46
N THR A 202 -42.20 -20.92 0.78
CA THR A 202 -42.66 -20.18 1.95
C THR A 202 -41.80 -20.40 3.19
N TRP A 203 -41.88 -19.46 4.14
CA TRP A 203 -41.32 -19.62 5.48
C TRP A 203 -42.35 -20.27 6.40
N ARG A 204 -41.91 -21.23 7.21
CA ARG A 204 -42.72 -21.92 8.22
C ARG A 204 -42.01 -21.91 9.56
N ASN A 205 -42.78 -21.74 10.64
CA ASN A 205 -42.28 -21.94 11.99
C ASN A 205 -42.60 -23.38 12.39
N ALA A 206 -41.59 -24.15 12.80
CA ALA A 206 -41.78 -25.49 13.34
C ALA A 206 -40.71 -25.74 14.39
N ASP A 207 -41.06 -26.40 15.50
CA ASP A 207 -40.09 -26.84 16.52
C ASP A 207 -39.17 -25.70 17.05
N GLY A 208 -39.74 -24.52 17.26
CA GLY A 208 -39.00 -23.32 17.70
C GLY A 208 -37.96 -22.80 16.69
N MET A 209 -38.03 -23.26 15.44
CA MET A 209 -37.17 -22.86 14.33
C MET A 209 -37.99 -22.28 13.19
N ARG A 210 -37.34 -21.49 12.33
CA ARG A 210 -37.91 -21.04 11.06
C ARG A 210 -37.26 -21.80 9.91
N PHE A 211 -38.08 -22.34 9.02
CA PHE A 211 -37.66 -23.08 7.85
C PHE A 211 -38.16 -22.39 6.60
N TYR A 212 -37.32 -22.27 5.57
CA TYR A 212 -37.77 -21.88 4.24
C TYR A 212 -37.77 -23.10 3.33
N VAL A 213 -38.93 -23.42 2.78
CA VAL A 213 -39.12 -24.48 1.79
C VAL A 213 -39.12 -23.89 0.39
N ASP A 214 -38.43 -24.53 -0.53
CA ASP A 214 -38.37 -24.11 -1.93
C ASP A 214 -39.64 -24.54 -2.70
N LYS A 215 -39.65 -24.30 -4.01
CA LYS A 215 -40.77 -24.66 -4.89
C LYS A 215 -41.07 -26.16 -4.95
N ASN A 216 -40.12 -27.01 -4.55
CA ASN A 216 -40.27 -28.46 -4.52
C ASN A 216 -40.60 -28.96 -3.10
N GLY A 217 -40.86 -28.05 -2.16
CA GLY A 217 -41.13 -28.35 -0.75
C GLY A 217 -39.91 -28.79 0.05
N THR A 218 -38.69 -28.63 -0.50
CA THR A 218 -37.45 -28.98 0.21
C THR A 218 -37.00 -27.81 1.06
N CYS A 219 -36.70 -28.06 2.33
CA CYS A 219 -36.11 -27.05 3.20
C CYS A 219 -34.70 -26.67 2.73
N ILE A 220 -34.51 -25.41 2.33
CA ILE A 220 -33.21 -24.88 1.90
C ILE A 220 -32.60 -23.88 2.87
N LYS A 221 -33.36 -23.39 3.85
CA LYS A 221 -32.88 -22.53 4.95
C LYS A 221 -33.48 -22.97 6.26
N SER A 222 -32.68 -23.05 7.31
CA SER A 222 -33.15 -23.27 8.68
C SER A 222 -32.53 -22.27 9.63
N TYR A 223 -33.33 -21.70 10.50
CA TYR A 223 -32.93 -20.62 11.38
C TYR A 223 -33.44 -20.84 12.80
N SER A 224 -32.50 -20.95 13.74
CA SER A 224 -32.80 -21.03 15.17
C SER A 224 -32.81 -19.63 15.75
N GLU A 225 -33.94 -19.20 16.31
CA GLU A 225 -34.04 -17.90 16.99
C GLU A 225 -33.22 -17.86 18.28
N LYS A 226 -33.29 -18.93 19.09
CA LYS A 226 -32.51 -19.09 20.33
C LYS A 226 -31.01 -18.91 20.08
N LEU A 227 -30.48 -19.52 19.02
CA LEU A 227 -29.07 -19.43 18.67
C LEU A 227 -28.75 -18.28 17.71
N ARG A 228 -29.77 -17.58 17.21
CA ARG A 228 -29.69 -16.62 16.08
C ARG A 228 -28.89 -17.18 14.90
N ARG A 229 -29.03 -18.48 14.63
CA ARG A 229 -28.12 -19.23 13.76
C ARG A 229 -28.84 -19.71 12.51
N MET A 230 -28.28 -19.38 11.35
CA MET A 230 -28.76 -19.79 10.04
C MET A 230 -27.93 -20.94 9.47
N LYS A 231 -28.61 -21.90 8.88
CA LYS A 231 -28.03 -22.93 8.01
C LYS A 231 -28.70 -22.90 6.64
N LEU A 232 -27.93 -23.22 5.60
CA LEU A 232 -28.37 -23.29 4.22
C LEU A 232 -28.11 -24.70 3.68
N LEU A 233 -29.01 -25.20 2.83
CA LEU A 233 -28.83 -26.49 2.19
C LEU A 233 -27.73 -26.38 1.13
N LYS A 234 -26.73 -27.25 1.23
CA LYS A 234 -25.64 -27.37 0.26
C LYS A 234 -25.25 -28.84 0.13
N ASN A 235 -25.29 -29.36 -1.09
CA ASN A 235 -24.95 -30.76 -1.40
C ASN A 235 -25.71 -31.75 -0.48
N GLY A 236 -27.02 -31.53 -0.31
CA GLY A 236 -27.89 -32.38 0.51
C GLY A 236 -27.73 -32.24 2.03
N ARG A 237 -26.90 -31.30 2.53
CA ARG A 237 -26.69 -31.09 3.96
C ARG A 237 -26.93 -29.63 4.38
N LEU A 238 -27.46 -29.44 5.58
CA LEU A 238 -27.69 -28.11 6.16
C LEU A 238 -26.41 -27.60 6.84
N VAL A 239 -25.68 -26.73 6.15
CA VAL A 239 -24.41 -26.17 6.62
C VAL A 239 -24.57 -24.73 7.11
N LEU A 240 -23.70 -24.27 8.02
CA LEU A 240 -23.75 -22.90 8.55
C LEU A 240 -23.66 -21.86 7.42
N ALA A 241 -24.49 -20.81 7.51
CA ALA A 241 -24.42 -19.63 6.62
C ALA A 241 -23.19 -18.76 6.94
N SER A 242 -22.00 -19.32 6.78
CA SER A 242 -20.73 -18.73 7.24
C SER A 242 -20.30 -17.55 6.38
N ASN A 243 -20.32 -16.34 6.96
CA ASN A 243 -19.99 -15.07 6.28
C ASN A 243 -20.88 -14.83 5.05
N GLN A 244 -22.18 -15.05 5.19
CA GLN A 244 -23.16 -14.93 4.10
C GLN A 244 -24.27 -13.96 4.44
N VAL A 245 -24.95 -13.50 3.39
CA VAL A 245 -26.14 -12.67 3.49
C VAL A 245 -27.33 -13.53 3.08
N VAL A 246 -28.40 -13.49 3.86
CA VAL A 246 -29.60 -14.30 3.63
C VAL A 246 -30.83 -13.43 3.78
N THR A 247 -31.75 -13.54 2.83
CA THR A 247 -33.10 -12.96 2.91
C THR A 247 -33.98 -13.79 3.82
N MET A 248 -34.58 -13.13 4.82
CA MET A 248 -35.43 -13.72 5.86
C MET A 248 -36.92 -13.60 5.51
N ASN A 249 -37.79 -14.00 6.44
CA ASN A 249 -39.25 -14.02 6.28
C ASN A 249 -39.91 -12.65 6.18
N ASP A 250 -39.22 -11.60 6.61
CA ASP A 250 -39.63 -10.19 6.48
C ASP A 250 -39.22 -9.58 5.12
N GLY A 251 -38.68 -10.39 4.20
CA GLY A 251 -38.16 -9.94 2.91
C GLY A 251 -36.83 -9.19 2.99
N MET A 252 -36.28 -8.96 4.19
CA MET A 252 -35.05 -8.21 4.40
C MET A 252 -33.83 -9.11 4.42
N GLU A 253 -32.69 -8.53 4.06
CA GLU A 253 -31.40 -9.22 4.08
C GLU A 253 -30.65 -9.02 5.39
N TYR A 254 -30.06 -10.10 5.88
CA TYR A 254 -29.29 -10.13 7.12
C TYR A 254 -27.93 -10.78 6.91
N TYR A 255 -26.91 -10.29 7.61
CA TYR A 255 -25.57 -10.87 7.57
C TYR A 255 -25.34 -11.86 8.73
N PHE A 256 -24.78 -13.01 8.38
CA PHE A 256 -24.42 -14.09 9.27
C PHE A 256 -22.91 -14.26 9.28
N ASN A 257 -22.31 -14.23 10.47
CA ASN A 257 -20.85 -14.29 10.64
C ASN A 257 -20.29 -15.70 10.35
N ALA A 258 -19.00 -15.92 10.62
CA ALA A 258 -18.33 -17.20 10.37
C ALA A 258 -18.98 -18.41 11.07
N LYS A 259 -19.67 -18.19 12.19
CA LYS A 259 -20.40 -19.21 12.96
C LYS A 259 -21.87 -19.35 12.54
N GLY A 260 -22.27 -18.71 11.44
CA GLY A 260 -23.64 -18.67 10.97
C GLY A 260 -24.59 -17.87 11.87
N ILE A 261 -24.06 -17.01 12.76
CA ILE A 261 -24.85 -16.23 13.72
C ILE A 261 -25.17 -14.85 13.14
N ARG A 262 -26.43 -14.43 13.21
CA ARG A 262 -26.89 -13.09 12.82
C ARG A 262 -26.23 -12.03 13.71
N VAL A 263 -25.40 -11.19 13.11
CA VAL A 263 -24.65 -10.14 13.84
C VAL A 263 -25.60 -9.18 14.56
N LYS A 264 -25.21 -8.63 15.71
CA LYS A 264 -25.99 -7.62 16.45
C LYS A 264 -25.49 -6.19 16.23
N LYS A 265 -24.20 -6.04 15.92
CA LYS A 265 -23.52 -4.74 15.84
C LYS A 265 -23.70 -4.14 14.44
N ALA A 266 -24.11 -2.88 14.38
CA ALA A 266 -24.09 -2.10 13.14
C ALA A 266 -22.65 -1.96 12.63
N GLY A 267 -22.44 -2.09 11.33
CA GLY A 267 -21.10 -1.95 10.76
C GLY A 267 -20.90 -2.68 9.44
N TRP A 268 -19.67 -2.62 8.94
CA TRP A 268 -19.27 -3.26 7.70
C TRP A 268 -18.69 -4.65 7.95
N TYR A 269 -19.15 -5.62 7.16
CA TYR A 269 -18.73 -7.00 7.20
C TYR A 269 -18.37 -7.51 5.80
N SER A 270 -17.39 -8.40 5.71
CA SER A 270 -17.00 -9.05 4.46
C SER A 270 -17.68 -10.42 4.36
N THR A 271 -18.19 -10.74 3.18
CA THR A 271 -18.78 -12.04 2.88
C THR A 271 -17.73 -12.98 2.27
N ASN A 272 -18.01 -14.28 2.30
CA ASN A 272 -17.14 -15.31 1.71
C ASN A 272 -16.98 -15.17 0.18
N ASN A 273 -17.94 -14.55 -0.51
CA ASN A 273 -17.89 -14.26 -1.94
C ASN A 273 -17.24 -12.90 -2.29
N GLY A 274 -16.62 -12.23 -1.30
CA GLY A 274 -15.86 -10.99 -1.51
C GLY A 274 -16.69 -9.71 -1.63
N MET A 275 -17.99 -9.77 -1.39
CA MET A 275 -18.85 -8.60 -1.18
C MET A 275 -18.59 -8.02 0.22
N ASN A 276 -18.82 -6.72 0.39
CA ASN A 276 -18.90 -6.10 1.72
C ASN A 276 -20.31 -5.58 1.94
N VAL A 277 -20.85 -5.78 3.13
CA VAL A 277 -22.19 -5.33 3.50
C VAL A 277 -22.17 -4.51 4.77
N CYS A 278 -23.02 -3.51 4.83
CA CYS A 278 -23.22 -2.67 6.00
C CYS A 278 -24.53 -3.05 6.65
N THR A 279 -24.53 -3.35 7.96
CA THR A 279 -25.75 -3.57 8.72
C THR A 279 -26.08 -2.36 9.60
N ASP A 280 -27.37 -2.18 9.89
CA ASP A 280 -27.87 -1.23 10.89
C ASP A 280 -27.89 -1.84 12.31
N SER A 281 -28.47 -1.12 13.27
CA SER A 281 -28.65 -1.56 14.66
C SER A 281 -29.63 -2.73 14.80
N GLN A 282 -30.54 -2.92 13.84
CA GLN A 282 -31.49 -4.04 13.78
C GLN A 282 -30.90 -5.28 13.08
N SER A 283 -29.62 -5.22 12.69
CA SER A 283 -28.90 -6.25 11.92
C SER A 283 -29.29 -6.35 10.44
N LYS A 284 -30.14 -5.46 9.92
CA LYS A 284 -30.57 -5.45 8.53
C LYS A 284 -29.45 -4.90 7.64
N VAL A 285 -29.26 -5.49 6.47
CA VAL A 285 -28.29 -5.03 5.49
C VAL A 285 -28.82 -3.78 4.78
N ILE A 286 -28.16 -2.65 5.00
CA ILE A 286 -28.53 -1.32 4.49
C ILE A 286 -27.54 -0.76 3.44
N GLY A 287 -26.43 -1.46 3.22
CA GLY A 287 -25.39 -1.04 2.26
C GLY A 287 -24.62 -2.22 1.70
N LYS A 288 -24.23 -2.16 0.42
CA LYS A 288 -23.50 -3.25 -0.26
C LYS A 288 -22.44 -2.71 -1.20
N ILE A 289 -21.22 -3.22 -1.08
CA ILE A 289 -20.16 -3.07 -2.07
C ILE A 289 -19.86 -4.45 -2.66
N ASN A 290 -20.31 -4.68 -3.89
CA ASN A 290 -20.10 -5.93 -4.61
C ASN A 290 -19.32 -5.69 -5.91
N LYS A 291 -18.68 -6.75 -6.41
CA LYS A 291 -17.93 -6.74 -7.66
C LYS A 291 -18.69 -7.54 -8.70
N SER A 292 -19.22 -6.87 -9.72
CA SER A 292 -19.95 -7.51 -10.82
C SER A 292 -19.36 -7.07 -12.15
N GLY A 293 -19.09 -8.03 -13.05
CA GLY A 293 -18.40 -7.79 -14.33
C GLY A 293 -16.99 -7.21 -14.15
N GLY A 294 -16.31 -7.56 -13.05
CA GLY A 294 -14.95 -7.09 -12.76
C GLY A 294 -14.85 -5.71 -12.07
N VAL A 295 -15.94 -4.99 -11.90
CA VAL A 295 -15.96 -3.63 -11.32
C VAL A 295 -16.76 -3.55 -10.02
N TYR A 296 -16.25 -2.80 -9.04
CA TYR A 296 -16.97 -2.57 -7.78
C TYR A 296 -18.04 -1.49 -7.96
N ARG A 297 -19.20 -1.69 -7.32
CA ARG A 297 -20.28 -0.71 -7.18
C ARG A 297 -20.70 -0.63 -5.71
N PHE A 298 -21.24 0.50 -5.29
CA PHE A 298 -21.75 0.70 -3.95
C PHE A 298 -23.23 1.05 -4.02
N TYR A 299 -24.05 0.30 -3.28
CA TYR A 299 -25.49 0.51 -3.15
C TYR A 299 -25.83 0.80 -1.69
N LYS A 300 -26.81 1.68 -1.47
CA LYS A 300 -27.46 1.86 -0.17
C LYS A 300 -28.95 1.62 -0.35
N LEU A 301 -29.58 1.06 0.66
CA LEU A 301 -31.03 0.96 0.70
C LEU A 301 -31.61 2.39 0.81
N ASN A 302 -32.72 2.67 0.13
CA ASN A 302 -33.44 3.94 0.25
C ASN A 302 -34.02 4.08 1.68
N SER A 303 -34.49 5.29 2.01
CA SER A 303 -35.06 5.60 3.34
C SER A 303 -36.21 4.66 3.73
N ASN A 304 -37.00 4.22 2.74
CA ASN A 304 -38.18 3.40 2.95
C ASN A 304 -37.85 1.90 3.02
N GLY A 305 -36.59 1.51 2.84
CA GLY A 305 -36.16 0.12 2.96
C GLY A 305 -36.46 -0.79 1.76
N THR A 306 -36.96 -0.26 0.65
CA THR A 306 -37.53 -1.03 -0.46
C THR A 306 -36.63 -1.15 -1.68
N GLN A 307 -35.69 -0.23 -1.90
CA GLN A 307 -34.90 -0.17 -3.15
C GLN A 307 -33.41 0.10 -2.92
N TRP A 308 -32.57 -0.54 -3.74
CA TRP A 308 -31.11 -0.35 -3.72
C TRP A 308 -30.67 0.78 -4.65
N VAL A 309 -30.19 1.88 -4.06
CA VAL A 309 -29.74 3.08 -4.78
C VAL A 309 -28.22 3.08 -4.93
N ILE A 310 -27.73 3.18 -6.18
CA ILE A 310 -26.30 3.27 -6.47
C ILE A 310 -25.69 4.60 -6.00
N GLN A 311 -24.53 4.54 -5.37
CA GLN A 311 -23.83 5.69 -4.82
C GLN A 311 -22.72 6.16 -5.77
N LYS A 312 -22.57 7.48 -5.92
CA LYS A 312 -21.76 8.13 -6.97
C LYS A 312 -20.91 9.26 -6.36
N ASN A 313 -19.84 9.65 -7.06
CA ASN A 313 -18.98 10.80 -6.76
C ASN A 313 -18.43 10.85 -5.31
N MET A 314 -18.11 9.69 -4.73
CA MET A 314 -17.73 9.64 -3.31
C MET A 314 -16.60 8.66 -3.02
N TRP A 315 -15.88 8.95 -1.93
CA TRP A 315 -14.96 8.02 -1.30
C TRP A 315 -15.68 7.21 -0.23
N LYS A 316 -15.35 5.92 -0.13
CA LYS A 316 -15.89 5.04 0.92
C LYS A 316 -14.81 4.12 1.46
N SER A 317 -14.59 4.19 2.78
CA SER A 317 -13.71 3.27 3.51
C SER A 317 -14.51 2.06 4.00
N VAL A 318 -13.98 0.86 3.78
CA VAL A 318 -14.50 -0.43 4.28
C VAL A 318 -13.34 -1.37 4.57
N GLY A 319 -13.13 -1.70 5.85
CA GLY A 319 -11.98 -2.49 6.29
C GLY A 319 -10.66 -1.87 5.85
N SER A 320 -9.77 -2.65 5.23
CA SER A 320 -8.51 -2.18 4.66
C SER A 320 -8.63 -1.50 3.29
N LYS A 321 -9.84 -1.40 2.73
CA LYS A 321 -10.06 -0.89 1.38
C LYS A 321 -10.73 0.49 1.40
N LEU A 322 -10.22 1.38 0.55
CA LEU A 322 -10.79 2.69 0.29
C LEU A 322 -11.13 2.80 -1.20
N TYR A 323 -12.42 2.99 -1.48
CA TYR A 323 -12.98 3.02 -2.83
C TYR A 323 -13.30 4.46 -3.23
N TYR A 324 -13.12 4.80 -4.51
CA TYR A 324 -13.68 6.01 -5.10
C TYR A 324 -14.65 5.64 -6.22
N PHE A 325 -15.93 5.95 -6.03
CA PHE A 325 -17.01 5.75 -7.00
C PHE A 325 -17.19 7.00 -7.85
N SER A 326 -17.07 6.88 -9.17
CA SER A 326 -17.26 8.00 -10.11
C SER A 326 -18.74 8.30 -10.38
N GLY A 327 -19.04 9.30 -11.22
CA GLY A 327 -20.42 9.72 -11.55
C GLY A 327 -21.29 8.62 -12.18
N ASN A 328 -20.69 7.59 -12.77
CA ASN A 328 -21.39 6.41 -13.28
C ASN A 328 -21.55 5.28 -12.24
N GLY A 329 -21.19 5.52 -10.97
CA GLY A 329 -21.31 4.56 -9.87
C GLY A 329 -20.30 3.42 -9.87
N LYS A 330 -19.37 3.39 -10.83
CA LYS A 330 -18.27 2.42 -10.89
C LYS A 330 -17.11 2.89 -10.00
N ALA A 331 -16.47 1.98 -9.26
CA ALA A 331 -15.27 2.32 -8.52
C ALA A 331 -14.08 2.49 -9.47
N LYS A 332 -13.66 3.74 -9.70
CA LYS A 332 -12.51 4.09 -10.57
C LYS A 332 -11.18 3.75 -9.90
N VAL A 333 -11.12 3.88 -8.57
CA VAL A 333 -9.93 3.64 -7.75
C VAL A 333 -10.28 2.78 -6.54
N VAL A 334 -9.41 1.82 -6.22
CA VAL A 334 -9.44 1.06 -4.97
C VAL A 334 -8.06 1.09 -4.36
N TYR A 335 -7.93 1.60 -3.14
CA TYR A 335 -6.69 1.58 -2.37
C TYR A 335 -6.78 0.54 -1.27
N ASN A 336 -5.77 -0.31 -1.16
CA ASN A 336 -5.62 -1.27 -0.06
C ASN A 336 -4.56 -0.74 0.92
N SER A 337 -4.98 -0.38 2.13
CA SER A 337 -4.12 0.20 3.16
C SER A 337 -3.13 -0.79 3.75
N SER A 338 -3.46 -2.08 3.81
CA SER A 338 -2.58 -3.14 4.37
C SER A 338 -1.30 -3.31 3.55
N ILE A 339 -1.43 -3.27 2.22
CA ILE A 339 -0.28 -3.40 1.30
C ILE A 339 0.15 -2.06 0.68
N LYS A 340 -0.53 -0.96 1.07
CA LYS A 340 -0.29 0.41 0.61
C LYS A 340 -0.33 0.56 -0.92
N THR A 341 -1.19 -0.20 -1.60
CA THR A 341 -1.28 -0.23 -3.07
C THR A 341 -2.57 0.42 -3.55
N LEU A 342 -2.47 1.28 -4.56
CA LEU A 342 -3.61 1.87 -5.26
C LEU A 342 -3.83 1.15 -6.58
N TYR A 343 -5.06 0.78 -6.87
CA TYR A 343 -5.47 0.17 -8.11
C TYR A 343 -6.42 1.08 -8.87
N ARG A 344 -6.25 1.14 -10.20
CA ARG A 344 -7.15 1.84 -11.12
C ARG A 344 -7.90 0.80 -11.96
N TYR A 345 -9.20 0.99 -12.12
CA TYR A 345 -9.98 0.14 -13.01
C TYR A 345 -9.59 0.39 -14.47
N SER A 346 -9.35 -0.68 -15.22
CA SER A 346 -9.11 -0.67 -16.68
C SER A 346 -10.30 -1.29 -17.39
N ALA A 347 -11.01 -0.49 -18.18
CA ALA A 347 -12.16 -0.95 -18.96
C ALA A 347 -11.77 -1.99 -20.02
N LYS A 348 -10.59 -1.81 -20.65
CA LYS A 348 -10.04 -2.74 -21.66
C LYS A 348 -9.84 -4.15 -21.10
N SER A 349 -9.25 -4.27 -19.91
CA SER A 349 -8.95 -5.57 -19.29
C SER A 349 -10.03 -6.05 -18.32
N LYS A 350 -11.06 -5.25 -18.06
CA LYS A 350 -12.10 -5.47 -17.03
C LYS A 350 -11.52 -5.80 -15.63
N ARG A 351 -10.34 -5.26 -15.30
CA ARG A 351 -9.58 -5.55 -14.08
C ARG A 351 -9.03 -4.30 -13.42
N TYR A 352 -8.68 -4.43 -12.14
CA TYR A 352 -8.00 -3.40 -11.35
C TYR A 352 -6.49 -3.56 -11.47
N ILE A 353 -5.83 -2.56 -12.05
CA ILE A 353 -4.39 -2.56 -12.34
C ILE A 353 -3.68 -1.69 -11.29
N PRO A 354 -2.59 -2.17 -10.67
CA PRO A 354 -1.83 -1.36 -9.72
C PRO A 354 -1.23 -0.14 -10.41
N VAL A 355 -1.35 1.01 -9.75
CA VAL A 355 -0.77 2.28 -10.18
C VAL A 355 0.72 2.27 -9.85
N LYS A 356 1.58 2.41 -10.87
CA LYS A 356 3.05 2.27 -10.77
C LYS A 356 3.78 3.47 -11.35
N ASN A 357 4.86 3.88 -10.69
CA ASN A 357 5.74 4.98 -11.10
C ASN A 357 5.03 6.32 -11.37
N GLU A 358 3.92 6.59 -10.69
CA GLU A 358 3.14 7.81 -10.90
C GLU A 358 2.58 8.35 -9.58
N VAL A 359 2.03 9.56 -9.64
CA VAL A 359 1.39 10.23 -8.52
C VAL A 359 -0.12 10.12 -8.65
N ASN A 360 -0.82 9.82 -7.55
CA ASN A 360 -2.28 9.78 -7.53
C ASN A 360 -2.85 10.38 -6.23
N ARG A 361 -4.07 10.94 -6.32
CA ARG A 361 -4.75 11.55 -5.18
C ARG A 361 -5.49 10.47 -4.39
N LEU A 362 -5.35 10.50 -3.07
CA LEU A 362 -6.07 9.59 -2.18
C LEU A 362 -7.03 10.36 -1.29
N ASN A 363 -8.26 9.84 -1.15
CA ASN A 363 -9.32 10.42 -0.32
C ASN A 363 -9.60 11.91 -0.59
N GLY A 364 -9.46 12.36 -1.85
CA GLY A 364 -9.68 13.75 -2.23
C GLY A 364 -8.66 14.77 -1.71
N LYS A 365 -7.74 14.39 -0.81
CA LYS A 365 -6.95 15.33 0.01
C LYS A 365 -5.55 15.57 -0.53
N TYR A 366 -4.72 14.54 -0.56
CA TYR A 366 -3.30 14.66 -0.90
C TYR A 366 -2.90 13.75 -2.05
N TYR A 367 -1.86 14.17 -2.77
CA TYR A 367 -1.21 13.38 -3.80
C TYR A 367 -0.10 12.52 -3.19
N TYR A 368 -0.01 11.28 -3.63
CA TYR A 368 0.98 10.31 -3.16
C TYR A 368 1.67 9.65 -4.35
N PHE A 369 2.96 9.37 -4.21
CA PHE A 369 3.74 8.67 -5.23
C PHE A 369 3.69 7.16 -5.01
N TYR A 370 3.45 6.40 -6.06
CA TYR A 370 3.45 4.94 -6.07
C TYR A 370 4.65 4.44 -6.86
N ASN A 371 5.47 3.58 -6.26
CA ASN A 371 6.73 3.13 -6.84
C ASN A 371 6.52 2.09 -7.96
N SER A 372 7.61 1.50 -8.47
CA SER A 372 7.57 0.48 -9.54
C SER A 372 6.83 -0.79 -9.14
N LYS A 373 6.74 -1.10 -7.84
CA LYS A 373 5.95 -2.20 -7.29
C LYS A 373 4.48 -1.83 -7.05
N GLY A 374 4.12 -0.58 -7.26
CA GLY A 374 2.76 -0.04 -7.04
C GLY A 374 2.47 0.33 -5.59
N VAL A 375 3.49 0.34 -4.75
CA VAL A 375 3.38 0.63 -3.32
C VAL A 375 3.60 2.12 -3.07
N ARG A 376 2.73 2.71 -2.24
CA ARG A 376 2.79 4.12 -1.83
C ARG A 376 4.09 4.40 -1.08
N SER A 377 4.90 5.30 -1.62
CA SER A 377 6.14 5.75 -0.99
C SER A 377 5.85 6.68 0.17
N THR A 378 6.40 6.36 1.36
CA THR A 378 6.29 7.20 2.56
C THR A 378 7.61 7.87 2.94
N SER A 379 8.74 7.35 2.46
CA SER A 379 10.07 7.93 2.70
C SER A 379 10.22 9.29 2.02
N LYS A 380 10.73 10.28 2.76
CA LYS A 380 11.09 11.59 2.22
C LYS A 380 12.12 11.49 1.09
N GLY A 381 12.00 12.36 0.08
CA GLY A 381 13.00 12.50 -0.99
C GLY A 381 12.44 12.39 -2.39
N TRP A 382 13.34 12.54 -3.37
CA TRP A 382 13.01 12.46 -4.79
C TRP A 382 12.77 11.02 -5.24
N LYS A 383 11.67 10.80 -5.95
CA LYS A 383 11.27 9.53 -6.55
C LYS A 383 11.17 9.70 -8.06
N LYS A 384 11.78 8.78 -8.80
CA LYS A 384 11.79 8.78 -10.27
C LYS A 384 10.48 8.15 -10.78
N ALA A 385 9.71 8.91 -11.53
CA ALA A 385 8.54 8.40 -12.24
C ALA A 385 8.92 7.87 -13.63
N SER A 386 9.76 8.62 -14.33
CA SER A 386 10.28 8.25 -15.65
C SER A 386 11.67 8.86 -15.86
N SER A 387 12.25 8.69 -17.05
CA SER A 387 13.43 9.46 -17.46
C SER A 387 13.18 10.98 -17.46
N HIS A 388 11.94 11.41 -17.65
CA HIS A 388 11.54 12.80 -17.81
C HIS A 388 11.01 13.45 -16.53
N THR A 389 10.50 12.67 -15.57
CA THR A 389 9.78 13.23 -14.42
C THR A 389 10.21 12.62 -13.10
N TYR A 390 10.41 13.49 -12.11
CA TYR A 390 10.67 13.15 -10.72
C TYR A 390 9.66 13.85 -9.81
N TYR A 391 9.30 13.22 -8.71
CA TYR A 391 8.43 13.78 -7.69
C TYR A 391 9.12 13.77 -6.33
N TYR A 392 8.97 14.84 -5.56
CA TYR A 392 9.47 14.90 -4.20
C TYR A 392 8.37 14.48 -3.23
N VAL A 393 8.65 13.48 -2.41
CA VAL A 393 7.81 13.06 -1.28
C VAL A 393 8.31 13.78 -0.02
N GLY A 394 7.41 14.52 0.65
CA GLY A 394 7.69 15.26 1.89
C GLY A 394 7.68 14.36 3.14
N SER A 395 7.93 14.96 4.30
CA SER A 395 7.94 14.26 5.59
C SER A 395 6.59 13.59 5.94
N LYS A 396 5.47 14.19 5.52
CA LYS A 396 4.12 13.64 5.71
C LYS A 396 3.78 12.51 4.70
N GLY A 397 4.73 12.07 3.89
CA GLY A 397 4.53 11.04 2.87
C GLY A 397 3.73 11.50 1.64
N CYS A 398 3.22 12.74 1.62
CA CYS A 398 2.59 13.32 0.45
C CYS A 398 3.62 13.91 -0.51
N MET A 399 3.29 13.92 -1.80
CA MET A 399 4.06 14.63 -2.81
C MET A 399 3.98 16.14 -2.56
N THR A 400 5.09 16.85 -2.72
CA THR A 400 5.14 18.33 -2.57
C THR A 400 5.70 19.03 -3.80
N SER A 401 6.53 18.36 -4.59
CA SER A 401 7.22 18.99 -5.72
C SER A 401 7.30 18.03 -6.91
N LYS A 402 7.43 18.57 -8.12
CA LYS A 402 7.80 17.82 -9.33
C LYS A 402 8.95 18.50 -10.04
N TYR A 403 9.80 17.69 -10.66
CA TYR A 403 10.88 18.12 -11.52
C TYR A 403 10.72 17.44 -12.88
N VAL A 404 10.73 18.25 -13.94
CA VAL A 404 10.43 17.83 -15.30
C VAL A 404 11.61 18.15 -16.21
N VAL A 405 11.98 17.17 -17.04
CA VAL A 405 13.03 17.25 -18.04
C VAL A 405 12.39 17.12 -19.41
N SER A 406 12.66 18.09 -20.29
CA SER A 406 12.26 18.08 -21.70
C SER A 406 13.43 18.58 -22.53
N GLY A 407 14.11 17.66 -23.23
CA GLY A 407 15.40 17.92 -23.86
C GLY A 407 16.42 18.49 -22.86
N ALA A 408 17.01 19.63 -23.19
CA ALA A 408 17.91 20.34 -22.28
C ALA A 408 17.18 21.11 -21.17
N THR A 409 15.90 21.43 -21.35
CA THR A 409 15.11 22.21 -20.39
C THR A 409 14.77 21.38 -19.17
N ARG A 410 15.00 21.96 -18.00
CA ARG A 410 14.69 21.35 -16.69
C ARG A 410 13.92 22.37 -15.86
N LYS A 411 12.75 22.00 -15.36
CA LYS A 411 11.87 22.87 -14.56
C LYS A 411 11.50 22.21 -13.24
N LEU A 412 11.40 23.01 -12.19
CA LEU A 412 10.99 22.59 -10.85
C LEU A 412 9.70 23.30 -10.48
N TYR A 413 8.77 22.56 -9.88
CA TYR A 413 7.51 23.10 -9.39
C TYR A 413 7.23 22.58 -7.99
N ASP A 414 6.67 23.43 -7.15
CA ASP A 414 6.05 23.04 -5.89
C ASP A 414 4.53 23.05 -6.06
N TYR A 415 3.83 22.12 -5.43
CA TYR A 415 2.37 22.05 -5.48
C TYR A 415 1.77 22.78 -4.28
N SER A 416 0.98 23.82 -4.54
CA SER A 416 0.18 24.47 -3.52
C SER A 416 -1.12 23.70 -3.33
N TYR A 417 -1.29 23.06 -2.16
CA TYR A 417 -2.50 22.32 -1.85
C TYR A 417 -3.69 23.23 -1.55
N SER A 418 -3.46 24.42 -0.98
CA SER A 418 -4.52 25.41 -0.75
C SER A 418 -5.04 25.96 -2.08
N ALA A 419 -4.15 26.37 -2.99
CA ALA A 419 -4.51 26.90 -4.30
C ALA A 419 -4.72 25.82 -5.38
N LYS A 420 -4.55 24.54 -5.03
CA LYS A 420 -4.68 23.36 -5.91
C LYS A 420 -3.90 23.46 -7.24
N LYS A 421 -2.76 24.17 -7.27
CA LYS A 421 -1.99 24.47 -8.48
C LYS A 421 -0.48 24.23 -8.35
N TRP A 422 0.18 24.01 -9.48
CA TRP A 422 1.64 23.92 -9.58
C TRP A 422 2.26 25.32 -9.69
N VAL A 423 3.26 25.60 -8.85
CA VAL A 423 3.97 26.88 -8.82
C VAL A 423 5.43 26.66 -9.21
N ALA A 424 5.85 27.28 -10.31
CA ALA A 424 7.22 27.19 -10.81
C ALA A 424 8.21 27.82 -9.83
N GLN A 425 9.31 27.12 -9.56
CA GLN A 425 10.37 27.57 -8.68
C GLN A 425 11.42 28.38 -9.46
N LYS A 426 11.72 29.59 -9.01
CA LYS A 426 12.56 30.59 -9.71
C LYS A 426 13.66 31.12 -8.78
N ASN A 427 14.74 31.64 -9.37
CA ASN A 427 15.86 32.33 -8.71
C ASN A 427 16.44 31.60 -7.49
N LYS A 428 16.57 30.27 -7.55
CA LYS A 428 17.00 29.49 -6.38
C LYS A 428 17.75 28.21 -6.73
N TRP A 429 18.55 27.77 -5.76
CA TRP A 429 19.18 26.46 -5.78
C TRP A 429 18.24 25.40 -5.20
N ARG A 430 18.23 24.21 -5.82
CA ARG A 430 17.57 23.03 -5.26
C ARG A 430 18.34 21.76 -5.54
N VAL A 431 18.33 20.86 -4.56
CA VAL A 431 18.80 19.49 -4.76
C VAL A 431 17.65 18.66 -5.33
N VAL A 432 17.89 18.00 -6.46
CA VAL A 432 16.98 17.10 -7.16
C VAL A 432 17.69 15.77 -7.35
N GLY A 433 17.24 14.70 -6.70
CA GLY A 433 17.96 13.42 -6.72
C GLY A 433 19.42 13.57 -6.27
N ARG A 434 20.37 13.21 -7.15
CA ARG A 434 21.83 13.28 -6.91
C ARG A 434 22.50 14.54 -7.49
N GLN A 435 21.71 15.55 -7.86
CA GLN A 435 22.20 16.78 -8.49
C GLN A 435 21.66 18.02 -7.78
N LYS A 436 22.45 19.09 -7.79
CA LYS A 436 22.08 20.42 -7.31
C LYS A 436 21.92 21.35 -8.51
N CYS A 437 20.75 21.94 -8.69
CA CYS A 437 20.42 22.76 -9.84
C CYS A 437 20.07 24.19 -9.40
N TYR A 438 20.48 25.18 -10.18
CA TYR A 438 20.04 26.57 -10.05
C TYR A 438 18.97 26.88 -11.10
N PHE A 439 17.81 27.36 -10.66
CA PHE A 439 16.71 27.78 -11.52
C PHE A 439 16.72 29.31 -11.65
N ASN A 440 16.69 29.83 -12.87
CA ASN A 440 16.70 31.26 -13.16
C ASN A 440 15.32 31.92 -12.97
N SER A 441 15.18 33.19 -13.36
CA SER A 441 13.93 33.96 -13.27
C SER A 441 12.78 33.39 -14.11
N LYS A 442 13.11 32.64 -15.17
CA LYS A 442 12.14 31.91 -16.02
C LYS A 442 11.82 30.51 -15.46
N GLY A 443 12.41 30.11 -14.32
CA GLY A 443 12.21 28.80 -13.71
C GLY A 443 12.89 27.65 -14.45
N ILE A 444 13.86 27.97 -15.32
CA ILE A 444 14.65 26.99 -16.08
C ILE A 444 15.97 26.78 -15.35
N ALA A 445 16.39 25.51 -15.20
CA ALA A 445 17.70 25.22 -14.65
C ALA A 445 18.80 25.70 -15.61
N THR A 446 19.72 26.52 -15.13
CA THR A 446 20.85 27.04 -15.92
C THR A 446 22.22 26.59 -15.41
N VAL A 447 22.27 26.06 -14.18
CA VAL A 447 23.48 25.46 -13.60
C VAL A 447 23.10 24.13 -12.97
N GLN A 448 23.92 23.11 -13.18
CA GLN A 448 23.75 21.78 -12.62
C GLN A 448 25.08 21.31 -12.04
N PHE A 449 25.06 20.80 -10.81
CA PHE A 449 26.20 20.17 -10.16
C PHE A 449 25.84 18.76 -9.76
N VAL A 450 26.55 17.77 -10.30
CA VAL A 450 26.31 16.36 -10.00
C VAL A 450 27.19 15.96 -8.81
N THR A 451 26.57 15.67 -7.67
CA THR A 451 27.30 15.49 -6.40
C THR A 451 28.21 14.26 -6.45
N ALA A 452 27.79 13.17 -7.09
CA ALA A 452 28.59 11.94 -7.14
C ALA A 452 29.90 12.12 -7.92
N SER A 453 29.83 12.74 -9.11
CA SER A 453 31.02 12.96 -9.96
C SER A 453 31.74 14.28 -9.68
N GLN A 454 31.18 15.14 -8.82
CA GLN A 454 31.66 16.50 -8.55
C GLN A 454 31.75 17.38 -9.81
N LYS A 455 31.00 17.05 -10.87
CA LYS A 455 31.01 17.78 -12.14
C LYS A 455 30.00 18.92 -12.17
N GLY A 456 30.42 20.08 -12.69
CA GLY A 456 29.60 21.26 -12.88
C GLY A 456 29.24 21.48 -14.35
N TYR A 457 28.00 21.86 -14.63
CA TYR A 457 27.49 22.13 -15.97
C TYR A 457 26.71 23.44 -16.01
N VAL A 458 26.76 24.13 -17.14
CA VAL A 458 25.97 25.32 -17.43
C VAL A 458 25.15 25.11 -18.70
N LEU A 459 23.93 25.61 -18.72
CA LEU A 459 23.10 25.61 -19.91
C LEU A 459 23.56 26.77 -20.81
N SER A 460 24.04 26.46 -22.01
CA SER A 460 24.47 27.44 -23.03
C SER A 460 23.98 27.00 -24.40
N LYS A 461 23.35 27.91 -25.15
CA LYS A 461 22.79 27.65 -26.50
C LYS A 461 21.99 26.33 -26.57
N GLY A 462 21.14 26.09 -25.57
CA GLY A 462 20.29 24.89 -25.51
C GLY A 462 21.02 23.58 -25.18
N LYS A 463 22.30 23.60 -24.81
CA LYS A 463 23.10 22.42 -24.46
C LYS A 463 23.72 22.55 -23.08
N TRP A 464 23.86 21.42 -22.36
CA TRP A 464 24.55 21.39 -21.08
C TRP A 464 26.05 21.24 -21.30
N VAL A 465 26.78 22.33 -21.09
CA VAL A 465 28.23 22.41 -21.29
C VAL A 465 28.93 22.23 -19.95
N LEU A 466 29.96 21.40 -19.94
CA LEU A 466 30.77 21.16 -18.75
C LEU A 466 31.58 22.42 -18.40
N VAL A 467 31.60 22.80 -17.12
CA VAL A 467 32.46 23.89 -16.62
C VAL A 467 33.88 23.36 -16.51
N LYS A 468 34.79 23.83 -17.36
CA LYS A 468 36.20 23.41 -17.38
C LYS A 468 37.13 24.60 -17.15
N ARG A 469 38.21 24.40 -16.38
CA ARG A 469 39.22 25.42 -16.04
C ARG A 469 38.58 26.75 -15.66
N SER A 470 37.53 26.73 -14.83
CA SER A 470 36.72 27.94 -14.60
C SER A 470 36.12 27.94 -13.20
N ILE A 471 35.86 29.14 -12.70
CA ILE A 471 35.20 29.36 -11.42
C ILE A 471 33.69 29.40 -11.66
N LYS A 472 32.94 28.60 -10.90
CA LYS A 472 31.47 28.66 -10.92
C LYS A 472 30.89 28.63 -9.52
N ARG A 473 29.93 29.52 -9.28
CA ARG A 473 29.12 29.53 -8.07
C ARG A 473 28.18 28.33 -8.03
N ILE A 474 28.28 27.49 -7.00
CA ILE A 474 27.37 26.38 -6.75
C ILE A 474 26.76 26.53 -5.34
N GLY A 475 25.49 26.89 -5.26
CA GLY A 475 24.87 27.30 -4.00
C GLY A 475 25.44 28.63 -3.50
N GLY A 476 25.91 28.64 -2.26
CA GLY A 476 26.46 29.83 -1.62
C GLY A 476 27.91 30.15 -1.97
N SER A 477 28.66 29.21 -2.56
CA SER A 477 30.13 29.31 -2.68
C SER A 477 30.61 29.21 -4.11
N ASN A 478 31.77 29.82 -4.39
CA ASN A 478 32.49 29.68 -5.64
C ASN A 478 33.43 28.47 -5.59
N PHE A 479 33.49 27.72 -6.68
CA PHE A 479 34.35 26.55 -6.83
C PHE A 479 35.11 26.62 -8.14
N TYR A 480 36.37 26.21 -8.14
CA TYR A 480 37.16 26.02 -9.34
C TYR A 480 36.96 24.59 -9.87
N PHE A 481 36.76 24.47 -11.18
CA PHE A 481 36.63 23.21 -11.89
C PHE A 481 37.84 23.02 -12.80
N ASP A 482 38.45 21.84 -12.76
CA ASP A 482 39.66 21.50 -13.52
C ASP A 482 39.38 21.28 -15.02
N SER A 483 40.37 20.77 -15.77
CA SER A 483 40.25 20.45 -17.20
C SER A 483 39.25 19.32 -17.50
N LYS A 484 39.00 18.43 -16.53
CA LYS A 484 38.01 17.35 -16.59
C LYS A 484 36.62 17.81 -16.11
N GLY A 485 36.50 19.07 -15.72
CA GLY A 485 35.30 19.71 -15.21
C GLY A 485 34.85 19.19 -13.85
N VAL A 486 35.79 18.67 -13.06
CA VAL A 486 35.59 18.20 -11.69
C VAL A 486 35.98 19.32 -10.73
N ARG A 487 35.18 19.51 -9.68
CA ARG A 487 35.49 20.48 -8.62
C ARG A 487 36.82 20.12 -7.95
N VAL A 488 37.72 21.10 -7.87
CA VAL A 488 38.97 20.99 -7.11
C VAL A 488 38.71 21.16 -5.60
N LYS A 489 39.35 20.29 -4.80
CA LYS A 489 39.30 20.33 -3.33
C LYS A 489 40.64 20.71 -2.69
N LYS A 490 41.75 20.46 -3.37
CA LYS A 490 43.10 20.77 -2.88
C LYS A 490 43.29 22.29 -2.85
N ALA A 491 43.80 22.81 -1.74
CA ALA A 491 44.15 24.21 -1.62
C ALA A 491 45.27 24.57 -2.62
N GLY A 492 45.23 25.79 -3.15
CA GLY A 492 46.22 26.27 -4.11
C GLY A 492 45.68 27.33 -5.05
N VAL A 493 46.52 27.74 -6.00
CA VAL A 493 46.20 28.76 -7.01
C VAL A 493 46.07 28.09 -8.37
N TYR A 494 44.94 28.30 -9.05
CA TYR A 494 44.63 27.62 -10.30
C TYR A 494 44.33 28.60 -11.44
N LYS A 495 44.97 28.39 -12.60
CA LYS A 495 44.74 29.20 -13.81
C LYS A 495 43.39 28.86 -14.44
N THR A 496 42.55 29.87 -14.69
CA THR A 496 41.29 29.72 -15.41
C THR A 496 41.49 29.92 -16.92
N ALA A 497 40.58 29.36 -17.73
CA ALA A 497 40.58 29.51 -19.19
C ALA A 497 40.34 30.95 -19.64
N ASN A 498 39.68 31.77 -18.81
CA ASN A 498 39.46 33.20 -19.09
C ASN A 498 40.54 34.11 -18.50
N GLY A 499 41.71 33.57 -18.13
CA GLY A 499 42.89 34.35 -17.76
C GLY A 499 42.93 34.85 -16.32
N TYR A 500 42.20 34.23 -15.39
CA TYR A 500 42.25 34.57 -13.97
C TYR A 500 43.00 33.51 -13.17
N LEU A 501 43.42 33.86 -11.97
CA LEU A 501 43.88 32.97 -10.91
C LEU A 501 42.74 32.75 -9.91
N ALA A 502 42.46 31.50 -9.60
CA ALA A 502 41.49 31.08 -8.60
C ALA A 502 42.23 30.60 -7.34
N TYR A 503 42.12 31.35 -6.25
CA TYR A 503 42.70 30.97 -4.96
C TYR A 503 41.72 30.10 -4.19
N VAL A 504 42.07 28.83 -4.03
CA VAL A 504 41.25 27.80 -3.42
C VAL A 504 41.79 27.48 -2.04
N ASN A 505 40.92 27.51 -1.02
CA ASN A 505 41.29 27.16 0.36
C ASN A 505 41.18 25.64 0.64
N ARG A 506 41.51 25.20 1.86
CA ARG A 506 41.45 23.78 2.29
C ARG A 506 40.06 23.14 2.20
N LYS A 507 38.98 23.95 2.15
CA LYS A 507 37.60 23.48 1.94
C LYS A 507 37.24 23.36 0.45
N GLY A 508 38.19 23.61 -0.44
CA GLY A 508 37.99 23.63 -1.88
C GLY A 508 37.17 24.83 -2.36
N VAL A 509 37.01 25.89 -1.56
CA VAL A 509 36.24 27.10 -1.92
C VAL A 509 37.18 28.14 -2.52
N VAL A 510 36.77 28.77 -3.62
CA VAL A 510 37.45 29.92 -4.19
C VAL A 510 37.09 31.15 -3.38
N TYR A 511 38.07 31.70 -2.65
CA TYR A 511 37.88 32.87 -1.77
C TYR A 511 38.44 34.16 -2.37
N LYS A 512 39.38 34.06 -3.30
CA LYS A 512 39.99 35.20 -4.01
C LYS A 512 40.11 34.87 -5.50
N ARG A 513 39.90 35.87 -6.35
CA ARG A 513 40.07 35.78 -7.81
C ARG A 513 40.85 36.99 -8.28
N GLU A 514 41.95 36.76 -8.99
CA GLU A 514 42.79 37.83 -9.54
C GLU A 514 43.05 37.60 -11.03
N TYR A 515 43.54 38.63 -11.69
CA TYR A 515 43.99 38.55 -13.07
C TYR A 515 45.33 37.80 -13.13
N ASN A 516 45.46 36.82 -14.02
CA ASN A 516 46.79 36.22 -14.27
C ASN A 516 47.60 37.19 -15.13
N LEU A 517 48.63 37.82 -14.58
CA LEU A 517 49.43 38.86 -15.25
C LEU A 517 50.12 38.39 -16.54
N GLU A 518 50.42 37.09 -16.65
CA GLU A 518 51.07 36.48 -17.83
C GLU A 518 50.15 36.39 -19.07
N VAL A 519 48.84 36.62 -18.92
CA VAL A 519 47.87 36.47 -20.01
C VAL A 519 47.66 37.82 -20.72
N LYS A 520 47.84 37.81 -22.05
CA LYS A 520 47.60 38.95 -22.95
C LYS A 520 46.21 39.55 -22.73
N ARG A 521 46.14 40.85 -22.40
CA ARG A 521 44.90 41.60 -22.19
C ARG A 521 45.11 43.11 -22.24
N TYR A 522 44.00 43.84 -22.20
CA TYR A 522 44.02 45.26 -21.91
C TYR A 522 44.24 45.53 -20.41
N TYR A 523 45.22 46.36 -20.11
CA TYR A 523 45.48 46.94 -18.80
C TYR A 523 45.09 48.42 -18.80
N THR A 524 44.34 48.84 -17.80
CA THR A 524 43.98 50.25 -17.61
C THR A 524 45.14 51.02 -16.97
N ILE A 525 45.43 52.18 -17.53
CA ILE A 525 46.40 53.17 -17.05
C ILE A 525 45.62 54.40 -16.58
N ASP A 526 45.92 54.88 -15.38
CA ASP A 526 45.32 56.09 -14.82
C ASP A 526 46.02 57.33 -15.38
N LEU A 527 45.22 58.27 -15.92
CA LEU A 527 45.71 59.55 -16.46
C LEU A 527 45.39 60.72 -15.51
N GLY A 528 44.85 60.45 -14.32
CA GLY A 528 44.43 61.47 -13.37
C GLY A 528 43.07 62.09 -13.71
N ASN A 529 42.47 62.81 -12.75
CA ASN A 529 41.20 63.52 -12.92
C ASN A 529 40.05 62.64 -13.47
N GLY A 530 40.01 61.37 -13.07
CA GLY A 530 39.00 60.38 -13.53
C GLY A 530 39.20 59.87 -14.96
N ARG A 531 40.28 60.26 -15.65
CA ARG A 531 40.61 59.82 -17.01
C ARG A 531 41.46 58.55 -16.97
N SER A 532 41.31 57.69 -17.98
CA SER A 532 42.14 56.51 -18.15
C SER A 532 42.38 56.16 -19.60
N THR A 533 43.47 55.44 -19.88
CA THR A 533 43.74 54.80 -21.17
C THR A 533 43.96 53.30 -21.00
N LYS A 534 44.11 52.56 -22.09
CA LYS A 534 44.34 51.12 -22.08
C LYS A 534 45.53 50.75 -22.94
N VAL A 535 46.38 49.88 -22.42
CA VAL A 535 47.46 49.22 -23.17
C VAL A 535 47.19 47.73 -23.27
N TYR A 536 47.37 47.15 -24.46
CA TYR A 536 47.27 45.71 -24.66
C TYR A 536 48.65 45.07 -24.44
N GLY A 537 48.74 44.05 -23.59
CA GLY A 537 50.03 43.45 -23.26
C GLY A 537 49.93 42.33 -22.24
N TYR A 538 51.07 41.92 -21.70
CA TYR A 538 51.21 40.92 -20.62
C TYR A 538 52.50 41.14 -19.84
N TYR A 539 52.61 40.56 -18.65
CA TYR A 539 53.82 40.63 -17.85
C TYR A 539 54.66 39.36 -18.04
N ASP A 540 55.96 39.55 -18.22
CA ASP A 540 56.94 38.48 -18.15
C ASP A 540 57.48 38.37 -16.73
N LEU A 541 56.85 37.51 -15.94
CA LEU A 541 57.21 37.28 -14.54
C LEU A 541 58.57 36.57 -14.42
N GLY A 542 58.99 35.83 -15.45
CA GLY A 542 60.28 35.14 -15.47
C GLY A 542 61.43 36.12 -15.65
N ALA A 543 61.30 37.04 -16.62
CA ALA A 543 62.26 38.11 -16.85
C ALA A 543 62.39 39.02 -15.63
N ALA A 544 61.28 39.39 -14.99
CA ALA A 544 61.30 40.19 -13.76
C ALA A 544 62.09 39.51 -12.63
N LYS A 545 61.90 38.19 -12.46
CA LYS A 545 62.63 37.42 -11.44
C LYS A 545 64.11 37.27 -11.75
N ARG A 546 64.48 37.02 -13.01
CA ARG A 546 65.89 36.94 -13.43
C ARG A 546 66.61 38.28 -13.22
N LEU A 547 65.98 39.38 -13.61
CA LEU A 547 66.51 40.73 -13.41
C LEU A 547 66.82 41.04 -11.93
N MET A 548 65.91 40.68 -11.01
CA MET A 548 66.17 40.81 -9.57
C MET A 548 67.33 39.93 -9.08
N ALA A 549 67.45 38.72 -9.61
CA ALA A 549 68.56 37.82 -9.27
C ALA A 549 69.92 38.38 -9.73
N GLU A 550 69.99 38.97 -10.93
CA GLU A 550 71.20 39.63 -11.45
C GLU A 550 71.61 40.82 -10.59
N VAL A 551 70.64 41.64 -10.17
CA VAL A 551 70.91 42.77 -9.25
C VAL A 551 71.51 42.28 -7.93
N ASN A 552 70.98 41.18 -7.37
CA ASN A 552 71.54 40.62 -6.14
C ASN A 552 72.93 39.98 -6.35
N ALA A 553 73.17 39.34 -7.51
CA ALA A 553 74.49 38.83 -7.86
C ALA A 553 75.52 39.98 -7.93
N HIS A 554 75.18 41.06 -8.60
CA HIS A 554 76.00 42.28 -8.70
C HIS A 554 76.31 42.90 -7.34
N ARG A 555 75.32 42.97 -6.46
CA ARG A 555 75.53 43.45 -5.09
C ARG A 555 76.52 42.57 -4.35
N ASN A 556 76.37 41.24 -4.43
CA ASN A 556 77.26 40.30 -3.77
C ASN A 556 78.69 40.36 -4.35
N GLU A 557 78.84 40.52 -5.67
CA GLU A 557 80.13 40.73 -6.35
C GLU A 557 80.83 42.01 -5.88
N ASN A 558 80.07 43.03 -5.47
CA ASN A 558 80.56 44.28 -4.89
C ASN A 558 80.61 44.25 -3.34
N GLY A 559 80.54 43.07 -2.72
CA GLY A 559 80.66 42.91 -1.27
C GLY A 559 79.45 43.38 -0.45
N LEU A 560 78.31 43.62 -1.09
CA LEU A 560 77.06 44.05 -0.45
C LEU A 560 76.10 42.89 -0.22
N SER A 561 75.26 43.00 0.81
CA SER A 561 74.18 42.02 1.03
C SER A 561 73.10 42.12 -0.05
N SER A 562 72.56 40.96 -0.43
CA SER A 562 71.39 40.83 -1.29
C SER A 562 70.16 41.55 -0.71
N LEU A 563 69.39 42.21 -1.58
CA LEU A 563 68.10 42.81 -1.24
C LEU A 563 67.02 41.74 -1.13
N THR A 564 66.05 41.98 -0.25
CA THR A 564 64.88 41.11 -0.10
C THR A 564 63.82 41.45 -1.17
N GLU A 565 63.36 40.46 -1.93
CA GLU A 565 62.23 40.63 -2.86
C GLU A 565 60.96 41.01 -2.08
N SER A 566 60.37 42.16 -2.38
CA SER A 566 59.17 42.67 -1.73
C SER A 566 57.94 42.62 -2.65
N ALA A 567 56.84 42.10 -2.10
CA ALA A 567 55.55 42.08 -2.78
C ALA A 567 55.00 43.50 -3.02
N SER A 568 55.16 44.42 -2.06
CA SER A 568 54.74 45.83 -2.22
C SER A 568 55.54 46.49 -3.34
N MET A 569 56.86 46.29 -3.37
CA MET A 569 57.73 46.83 -4.43
C MET A 569 57.44 46.23 -5.79
N THR A 570 57.10 44.94 -5.86
CA THR A 570 56.73 44.28 -7.11
C THR A 570 55.37 44.77 -7.63
N GLU A 571 54.41 45.09 -6.76
CA GLU A 571 53.13 45.69 -7.14
C GLU A 571 53.30 47.13 -7.67
N THR A 572 54.16 47.91 -7.01
CA THR A 572 54.63 49.22 -7.49
C THR A 572 55.25 49.09 -8.88
N ALA A 573 56.24 48.21 -9.05
CA ALA A 573 56.90 47.97 -10.34
C ALA A 573 55.90 47.50 -11.41
N THR A 574 54.96 46.62 -11.06
CA THR A 574 53.89 46.14 -11.97
C THR A 574 53.04 47.30 -12.44
N THR A 575 52.62 48.19 -11.55
CA THR A 575 51.85 49.38 -11.92
C THR A 575 52.63 50.30 -12.85
N ARG A 576 53.92 50.51 -12.53
CA ARG A 576 54.81 51.37 -13.31
C ARG A 576 55.12 50.83 -14.69
N ALA A 577 55.36 49.52 -14.83
CA ALA A 577 55.76 48.93 -16.11
C ALA A 577 54.71 49.12 -17.21
N LYS A 578 53.41 49.06 -16.88
CA LYS A 578 52.35 49.44 -17.85
C LYS A 578 52.25 50.96 -18.04
N GLU A 579 52.47 51.78 -17.02
CA GLU A 579 52.37 53.24 -17.12
C GLU A 579 53.44 53.83 -18.03
N ILE A 580 54.69 53.35 -17.91
CA ILE A 580 55.80 53.81 -18.75
C ILE A 580 55.68 53.38 -20.21
N SER A 581 54.75 52.46 -20.52
CA SER A 581 54.36 52.14 -21.89
C SER A 581 53.48 53.20 -22.54
N ASN A 582 52.86 54.08 -21.74
CA ASN A 582 52.12 55.23 -22.23
C ASN A 582 52.98 56.50 -22.23
N THR A 583 53.64 56.79 -21.10
CA THR A 583 54.56 57.94 -20.96
C THR A 583 55.82 57.47 -20.26
N TYR A 584 56.92 57.35 -21.00
CA TYR A 584 58.19 56.88 -20.46
C TYR A 584 58.88 57.99 -19.65
N GLY A 585 58.96 57.80 -18.33
CA GLY A 585 59.62 58.73 -17.40
C GLY A 585 59.27 58.44 -15.94
N HIS A 586 59.92 59.14 -15.01
CA HIS A 586 59.71 58.99 -13.55
C HIS A 586 58.44 59.67 -13.01
N TYR A 587 57.73 60.42 -13.87
CA TYR A 587 56.38 60.89 -13.60
C TYR A 587 55.37 59.83 -14.05
N ARG A 588 54.34 59.62 -13.23
CA ARG A 588 53.21 58.79 -13.60
C ARG A 588 52.36 59.54 -14.65
N PRO A 589 51.63 58.83 -15.52
CA PRO A 589 50.73 59.45 -16.51
C PRO A 589 49.64 60.34 -15.90
N ASN A 590 49.36 60.21 -14.60
CA ASN A 590 48.47 61.09 -13.85
C ASN A 590 49.13 62.38 -13.32
N GLY A 591 50.38 62.66 -13.70
CA GLY A 591 51.11 63.89 -13.35
C GLY A 591 51.86 63.84 -12.02
N THR A 592 51.70 62.77 -11.23
CA THR A 592 52.40 62.64 -9.93
C THR A 592 53.80 62.04 -10.09
N LEU A 593 54.77 62.53 -9.31
CA LEU A 593 56.10 61.94 -9.26
C LEU A 593 56.01 60.56 -8.58
N CYS A 594 56.63 59.53 -9.17
CA CYS A 594 56.48 58.15 -8.72
C CYS A 594 56.92 57.94 -7.26
N ILE A 595 58.08 58.47 -6.88
CA ILE A 595 58.64 58.34 -5.52
C ILE A 595 57.78 59.02 -4.43
N ASN A 596 56.99 60.03 -4.81
CA ASN A 596 56.11 60.75 -3.88
C ASN A 596 54.70 60.17 -3.80
N SER A 597 54.33 59.28 -4.73
CA SER A 597 52.96 58.80 -4.90
C SER A 597 52.80 57.29 -4.73
N MET A 598 53.90 56.56 -4.52
CA MET A 598 53.90 55.11 -4.29
C MET A 598 54.58 54.79 -2.97
N TYR A 599 53.86 54.07 -2.11
CA TYR A 599 54.31 53.68 -0.78
C TYR A 599 55.63 52.89 -0.84
N GLU A 600 56.57 53.20 0.06
CA GLU A 600 57.87 52.53 0.23
C GLU A 600 58.85 52.61 -0.96
N LEU A 601 58.55 53.37 -2.02
CA LEU A 601 59.48 53.54 -3.13
C LEU A 601 60.52 54.62 -2.81
N PHE A 602 61.80 54.26 -2.82
CA PHE A 602 62.93 55.20 -2.60
C PHE A 602 63.90 55.28 -3.79
N GLY A 603 63.85 54.33 -4.72
CA GLY A 603 64.62 54.36 -5.96
C GLY A 603 63.89 53.63 -7.09
N GLU A 604 64.05 54.10 -8.33
CA GLU A 604 63.45 53.49 -9.53
C GLU A 604 64.49 53.47 -10.67
N ASN A 605 64.73 52.30 -11.23
CA ASN A 605 65.45 52.14 -12.50
C ASN A 605 64.45 51.75 -13.59
N LEU A 606 64.50 52.46 -14.72
CA LEU A 606 63.61 52.27 -15.87
C LEU A 606 64.42 51.89 -17.11
N ALA A 607 63.88 50.98 -17.93
CA ALA A 607 64.40 50.71 -19.26
C ALA A 607 63.25 50.37 -20.21
N CYS A 608 63.39 50.70 -21.49
CA CYS A 608 62.44 50.28 -22.52
C CYS A 608 63.13 49.92 -23.83
N GLY A 609 62.50 49.07 -24.63
CA GLY A 609 62.96 48.73 -25.99
C GLY A 609 64.03 47.63 -26.06
N PHE A 610 64.61 47.21 -24.94
CA PHE A 610 65.58 46.12 -24.90
C PHE A 610 64.94 44.77 -25.19
N SER A 611 65.63 43.94 -25.97
CA SER A 611 65.16 42.61 -26.34
C SER A 611 65.19 41.63 -25.15
N GLU A 612 66.13 41.72 -24.22
CA GLU A 612 66.25 40.77 -23.11
C GLU A 612 66.76 41.47 -21.85
N GLU A 613 66.46 40.89 -20.68
CA GLU A 613 66.81 41.44 -19.36
C GLU A 613 68.31 41.59 -19.13
N ASP A 614 69.15 40.65 -19.57
CA ASP A 614 70.62 40.73 -19.42
C ASP A 614 71.20 41.98 -20.12
N LEU A 615 70.57 42.45 -21.20
CA LEU A 615 70.96 43.70 -21.88
C LEU A 615 70.56 44.93 -21.05
N VAL A 616 69.41 44.88 -20.39
CA VAL A 616 68.95 45.94 -19.48
C VAL A 616 69.87 46.03 -18.27
N PHE A 617 70.17 44.90 -17.64
CA PHE A 617 71.06 44.83 -16.50
C PHE A 617 72.46 45.37 -16.85
N ARG A 618 73.05 44.94 -17.97
CA ARG A 618 74.32 45.50 -18.47
C ARG A 618 74.26 46.99 -18.81
N ALA A 619 73.12 47.49 -19.30
CA ALA A 619 72.94 48.91 -19.56
C ALA A 619 72.85 49.72 -18.24
N TRP A 620 72.18 49.18 -17.23
CA TRP A 620 72.09 49.81 -15.91
C TRP A 620 73.42 49.83 -15.17
N THR A 621 74.23 48.76 -15.20
CA THR A 621 75.57 48.74 -14.57
C THR A 621 76.55 49.73 -15.21
N LYS A 622 76.42 49.99 -16.51
CA LYS A 622 77.21 51.03 -17.21
C LYS A 622 76.74 52.46 -16.95
N SER A 623 75.58 52.64 -16.31
CA SER A 623 75.01 53.95 -16.02
C SER A 623 75.21 54.29 -14.56
N THR A 624 76.06 55.28 -14.26
CA THR A 624 76.40 55.68 -12.88
C THR A 624 75.17 55.91 -12.00
N ALA A 625 74.09 56.49 -12.54
CA ALA A 625 72.87 56.72 -11.78
C ALA A 625 72.09 55.44 -11.46
N HIS A 626 71.93 54.53 -12.43
CA HIS A 626 71.20 53.27 -12.24
C HIS A 626 72.02 52.28 -11.39
N ASP A 627 73.33 52.21 -11.61
CA ASP A 627 74.25 51.36 -10.85
C ASP A 627 74.32 51.78 -9.38
N ARG A 628 74.36 53.09 -9.12
CA ARG A 628 74.26 53.63 -7.76
C ARG A 628 72.99 53.16 -7.05
N ASN A 629 71.83 53.13 -7.72
CA ASN A 629 70.62 52.60 -7.10
C ASN A 629 70.74 51.10 -6.79
N MET A 630 71.36 50.31 -7.66
CA MET A 630 71.57 48.87 -7.45
C MET A 630 72.54 48.58 -6.30
N LEU A 631 73.53 49.44 -6.06
CA LEU A 631 74.56 49.30 -5.02
C LEU A 631 74.28 50.13 -3.75
N ASP A 632 73.20 50.90 -3.69
CA ASP A 632 72.88 51.73 -2.53
C ASP A 632 72.68 50.84 -1.28
N THR A 633 73.40 51.15 -0.21
CA THR A 633 73.39 50.39 1.06
C THR A 633 72.18 50.72 1.94
N SER A 634 71.49 51.83 1.67
CA SER A 634 70.28 52.25 2.38
C SER A 634 69.06 51.45 1.96
N TYR A 635 69.03 50.88 0.75
CA TYR A 635 67.95 50.00 0.32
C TYR A 635 68.07 48.61 0.96
N LYS A 636 66.93 48.04 1.35
CA LYS A 636 66.78 46.70 1.95
C LYS A 636 65.86 45.78 1.15
N THR A 637 64.96 46.36 0.37
CA THR A 637 64.02 45.59 -0.46
C THR A 637 64.05 46.03 -1.91
N MET A 638 63.63 45.13 -2.81
CA MET A 638 63.44 45.45 -4.22
C MET A 638 62.20 44.78 -4.79
N GLY A 639 61.74 45.28 -5.94
CA GLY A 639 60.72 44.65 -6.76
C GLY A 639 60.97 44.93 -8.23
N ALA A 640 60.50 44.05 -9.12
CA ALA A 640 60.66 44.26 -10.55
C ALA A 640 59.41 43.85 -11.32
N ALA A 641 59.22 44.48 -12.48
CA ALA A 641 58.23 44.06 -13.44
C ALA A 641 58.71 44.29 -14.86
N VAL A 642 58.37 43.35 -15.73
CA VAL A 642 58.61 43.44 -17.17
C VAL A 642 57.26 43.38 -17.87
N PHE A 643 56.82 44.50 -18.43
CA PHE A 643 55.58 44.59 -19.19
C PHE A 643 55.88 44.59 -20.69
N ILE A 644 55.21 43.71 -21.42
CA ILE A 644 55.32 43.59 -22.87
C ILE A 644 54.07 44.21 -23.47
N ALA A 645 54.20 45.43 -23.97
CA ALA A 645 53.13 46.08 -24.72
C ALA A 645 53.13 45.54 -26.15
N LEU A 646 51.95 45.16 -26.64
CA LEU A 646 51.73 44.63 -27.97
C LEU A 646 51.07 45.70 -28.82
N ASP A 647 51.53 45.86 -30.06
CA ASP A 647 50.87 46.71 -31.03
C ASP A 647 49.56 46.08 -31.52
N ARG A 648 48.59 46.92 -31.89
CA ARG A 648 47.25 46.54 -32.33
C ARG A 648 47.25 45.78 -33.67
N ASP A 649 48.28 45.99 -34.49
CA ASP A 649 48.51 45.35 -35.79
C ASP A 649 49.21 43.97 -35.70
N LYS A 650 49.65 43.57 -34.49
CA LYS A 650 50.23 42.26 -34.13
C LYS A 650 51.60 41.92 -34.72
N GLU A 651 52.37 42.89 -35.20
CA GLU A 651 53.74 42.64 -35.70
C GLU A 651 54.84 43.29 -34.85
N GLY A 652 54.50 44.25 -33.97
CA GLY A 652 55.43 44.88 -33.02
C GLY A 652 55.13 44.57 -31.55
N PHE A 653 56.19 44.48 -30.73
CA PHE A 653 56.07 44.56 -29.28
C PHE A 653 57.19 45.41 -28.70
N LYS A 654 56.95 46.05 -27.56
CA LYS A 654 57.97 46.78 -26.80
C LYS A 654 57.96 46.33 -25.35
N ARG A 655 59.16 46.02 -24.82
CA ARG A 655 59.37 45.62 -23.43
C ARG A 655 59.66 46.85 -22.57
N TYR A 656 59.07 46.88 -21.38
CA TYR A 656 59.18 47.94 -20.39
C TYR A 656 59.60 47.32 -19.07
N TYR A 657 60.81 47.65 -18.62
CA TYR A 657 61.43 47.09 -17.43
C TYR A 657 61.42 48.15 -16.34
N VAL A 658 60.98 47.74 -15.16
CA VAL A 658 60.98 48.58 -13.96
C VAL A 658 61.60 47.78 -12.84
N LEU A 659 62.57 48.38 -12.16
CA LEU A 659 63.16 47.91 -10.92
C LEU A 659 62.94 49.00 -9.86
N THR A 660 62.36 48.62 -8.72
CA THR A 660 62.02 49.51 -7.61
C THR A 660 62.78 49.10 -6.36
N PHE A 661 63.13 50.07 -5.52
CA PHE A 661 63.90 49.87 -4.30
C PHE A 661 63.21 50.49 -3.09
N GLY A 662 63.22 49.77 -1.96
CA GLY A 662 62.68 50.18 -0.66
C GLY A 662 63.73 50.14 0.44
N LYS A 663 63.56 50.94 1.50
CA LYS A 663 64.46 51.03 2.67
C LYS A 663 64.02 50.16 3.83
#